data_AF-A0A263NXW9-F1
#
_entry.id   AF-A0A263NXW9-F1
#
_cell.length_a   1.000
_cell.length_b   1.000
_cell.length_c   1.000
_cell.angle_alpha   90.00
_cell.angle_beta   90.00
_cell.angle_gamma   90.00
#
_symmetry.space_group_name_H-M   'P 1'
#
loop_
_entity.id
_entity.type
_entity.pdbx_description
1 polymer ?
#
loop_
_entity_poly.entity_id
_entity_poly.type
_entity_poly.pdbx_seq_one_letter_code
_entity_poly.pdbx_strand_id
1 'polypeptide(L)'
;MRRLVAWLLAGTVLLCASAAQAGLQLRLKTDGLSPAEQQASQALLDEAMRALPPRFIEQLDRRIDVGWTDKMPENAYGQASLVSELDLNQNLLASLTDGSAATQKTNRPHGTVRREMLATVLHELTHIYDRARLWSKDERTLIRRCSRQNNITGLIGLTDQCRGQNDRRFTLSDDPRLLDLAGWPQYVGRRGEREQNNHQVARSPDIYETTSPLEFVAVNMEYFLLDPSYACRRPSLFRYYKEHFGWAPPEQETCAQTFAFLNAGNDFAKTPLGQVDPERVYEIDYLLAEANQNLVSRWGHSMLRLVICAPGRPRGPDCRLDLDQHLVLSYRAFVGDVQLSSWDGLVGKYPSRLFVLPLAQVIDEYTKTELRGLASVPLKLTRQEINDTVEHAAEMHWSYDGNYFFISNNCAVESLKLLRSGSANPQLTGLDNITPNGLLEVLSARGLADTSVLNDKREALRLGYHFDSFRERYQAMFDVLRKHLPIKQTQVEDWLALSAEERRQWFSQADLRTSAALLLLEQASYRRQLMLAQDEVKQRYLGARELKNGGMEKANNTLQQILANSGFLSRPAELLGSGGYGLPQPSESKRLESESAERQKQLQSLTGELDKEVRVLLEPSRAAEIAASEANLKQVGEHLRALHKAAGGLELP
;
A
#
# COMPACT_ATOMS: atom_id res chain seq x y z
N MET A 1 -69.20 17.53 -29.90
CA MET A 1 -67.72 17.69 -29.77
C MET A 1 -67.25 17.96 -28.35
N ARG A 2 -67.88 18.85 -27.55
CA ARG A 2 -67.42 19.16 -26.16
C ARG A 2 -67.38 17.98 -25.18
N ARG A 3 -68.28 16.99 -25.29
CA ARG A 3 -68.27 15.80 -24.40
C ARG A 3 -67.15 14.81 -24.72
N LEU A 4 -66.74 14.67 -25.98
CA LEU A 4 -65.63 13.80 -26.38
C LEU A 4 -64.26 14.35 -25.93
N VAL A 5 -64.10 15.68 -25.97
CA VAL A 5 -62.87 16.36 -25.51
C VAL A 5 -62.70 16.24 -23.99
N ALA A 6 -63.80 16.29 -23.21
CA ALA A 6 -63.74 16.10 -21.76
C ALA A 6 -63.35 14.67 -21.35
N TRP A 7 -63.78 13.65 -22.12
CA TRP A 7 -63.41 12.26 -21.86
C TRP A 7 -61.97 11.93 -22.29
N LEU A 8 -61.48 12.55 -23.37
CA LEU A 8 -60.07 12.45 -23.79
C LEU A 8 -59.11 13.16 -22.82
N LEU A 9 -59.51 14.30 -22.24
CA LEU A 9 -58.75 15.00 -21.20
C LEU A 9 -58.76 14.25 -19.85
N ALA A 10 -59.89 13.65 -19.47
CA ALA A 10 -59.94 12.80 -18.28
C ALA A 10 -59.07 11.53 -18.44
N GLY A 11 -59.07 10.92 -19.63
CA GLY A 11 -58.21 9.78 -19.94
C GLY A 11 -56.72 10.10 -19.94
N THR A 12 -56.31 11.28 -20.42
CA THR A 12 -54.90 11.72 -20.38
C THR A 12 -54.45 12.12 -18.97
N VAL A 13 -55.31 12.72 -18.15
CA VAL A 13 -54.99 13.01 -16.74
C VAL A 13 -54.90 11.73 -15.90
N LEU A 14 -55.74 10.72 -16.17
CA LEU A 14 -55.64 9.40 -15.51
C LEU A 14 -54.43 8.57 -15.98
N LEU A 15 -54.00 8.71 -17.24
CA LEU A 15 -52.78 8.08 -17.76
C LEU A 15 -51.50 8.77 -17.24
N CYS A 16 -51.54 10.07 -16.93
CA CYS A 16 -50.42 10.79 -16.29
C CYS A 16 -50.39 10.65 -14.75
N ALA A 17 -51.53 10.41 -14.10
CA ALA A 17 -51.59 10.18 -12.65
C ALA A 17 -51.25 8.72 -12.25
N SER A 18 -51.16 7.82 -13.22
CA SER A 18 -50.87 6.39 -13.03
C SER A 18 -49.52 5.97 -13.61
N ALA A 19 -48.54 6.88 -13.65
CA ALA A 19 -47.15 6.44 -13.59
C ALA A 19 -46.93 5.97 -12.15
N ALA A 20 -47.34 4.73 -11.85
CA ALA A 20 -46.86 4.05 -10.66
C ALA A 20 -45.33 4.22 -10.69
N GLN A 21 -44.77 4.93 -9.71
CA GLN A 21 -43.33 5.07 -9.60
C GLN A 21 -42.79 3.67 -9.34
N ALA A 22 -42.39 3.01 -10.43
CA ALA A 22 -41.66 1.76 -10.45
C ALA A 22 -40.34 2.01 -9.69
N GLY A 23 -40.10 1.23 -8.65
CA GLY A 23 -39.05 1.47 -7.68
C GLY A 23 -39.18 0.54 -6.48
N LEU A 24 -38.14 0.51 -5.66
CA LEU A 24 -38.07 -0.36 -4.49
C LEU A 24 -39.21 -0.07 -3.50
N GLN A 25 -39.92 -1.12 -3.11
CA GLN A 25 -40.97 -1.07 -2.09
C GLN A 25 -40.68 -2.10 -1.00
N LEU A 26 -40.63 -1.67 0.26
CA LEU A 26 -40.54 -2.56 1.42
C LEU A 26 -41.95 -2.76 2.00
N ARG A 27 -42.41 -4.00 2.08
CA ARG A 27 -43.72 -4.35 2.66
C ARG A 27 -43.53 -5.18 3.91
N LEU A 28 -43.87 -4.62 5.07
CA LEU A 28 -43.90 -5.37 6.32
C LEU A 28 -44.97 -6.47 6.27
N LYS A 29 -44.59 -7.71 6.60
CA LYS A 29 -45.50 -8.81 6.91
C LYS A 29 -46.05 -8.54 8.33
N THR A 30 -47.33 -8.17 8.41
CA THR A 30 -47.96 -7.74 9.67
C THR A 30 -48.56 -8.89 10.49
N ASP A 31 -48.67 -10.09 9.90
CA ASP A 31 -49.30 -11.23 10.54
C ASP A 31 -48.52 -11.63 11.80
N GLY A 32 -49.21 -11.67 12.94
CA GLY A 32 -48.61 -12.01 14.24
C GLY A 32 -47.95 -10.84 14.98
N LEU A 33 -47.90 -9.64 14.39
CA LEU A 33 -47.36 -8.44 15.05
C LEU A 33 -48.47 -7.61 15.72
N SER A 34 -48.22 -7.16 16.95
CA SER A 34 -49.04 -6.15 17.62
C SER A 34 -48.92 -4.77 16.93
N PRO A 35 -49.85 -3.83 17.16
CA PRO A 35 -49.78 -2.50 16.56
C PRO A 35 -48.49 -1.73 16.88
N ALA A 36 -47.95 -1.90 18.10
CA ALA A 36 -46.70 -1.26 18.50
C ALA A 36 -45.49 -1.85 17.75
N GLU A 37 -45.44 -3.18 17.61
CA GLU A 37 -44.41 -3.88 16.83
C GLU A 37 -44.46 -3.52 15.34
N GLN A 38 -45.66 -3.38 14.79
CA GLN A 38 -45.85 -2.93 13.40
C GLN A 38 -45.31 -1.50 13.22
N GLN A 39 -45.63 -0.58 14.13
CA GLN A 39 -45.15 0.80 14.06
C GLN A 39 -43.62 0.87 14.17
N ALA A 40 -43.02 0.16 15.12
CA ALA A 40 -41.58 0.17 15.33
C ALA A 40 -40.82 -0.47 14.15
N SER A 41 -41.34 -1.57 13.60
CA SER A 41 -40.80 -2.22 12.40
C SER A 41 -40.91 -1.30 11.19
N GLN A 42 -42.07 -0.66 10.96
CA GLN A 42 -42.25 0.26 9.83
C GLN A 42 -41.31 1.46 9.93
N ALA A 43 -41.11 2.03 11.12
CA ALA A 43 -40.17 3.13 11.33
C ALA A 43 -38.72 2.76 10.98
N LEU A 44 -38.31 1.52 11.25
CA LEU A 44 -37.00 1.00 10.84
C LEU A 44 -36.88 0.93 9.29
N LEU A 45 -37.91 0.43 8.61
CA LEU A 45 -37.94 0.33 7.15
C LEU A 45 -37.99 1.70 6.47
N ASP A 46 -38.76 2.64 7.02
CA ASP A 46 -38.86 4.01 6.51
C ASP A 46 -37.53 4.77 6.68
N GLU A 47 -36.76 4.47 7.74
CA GLU A 47 -35.41 4.99 7.90
C GLU A 47 -34.45 4.38 6.89
N ALA A 48 -34.48 3.06 6.68
CA ALA A 48 -33.66 2.40 5.66
C ALA A 48 -33.92 2.98 4.27
N MET A 49 -35.19 3.14 3.88
CA MET A 49 -35.58 3.74 2.60
C MET A 49 -35.08 5.18 2.44
N ARG A 50 -35.05 5.98 3.52
CA ARG A 50 -34.52 7.35 3.48
C ARG A 50 -33.00 7.41 3.36
N ALA A 51 -32.28 6.40 3.87
CA ALA A 51 -30.84 6.33 3.78
C ALA A 51 -30.36 5.93 2.37
N LEU A 52 -31.15 5.14 1.63
CA LEU A 52 -30.75 4.62 0.32
C LEU A 52 -30.57 5.72 -0.75
N PRO A 53 -29.62 5.55 -1.69
CA PRO A 53 -29.48 6.47 -2.82
C PRO A 53 -30.76 6.51 -3.68
N PRO A 54 -31.18 7.66 -4.22
CA PRO A 54 -32.36 7.75 -5.08
C PRO A 54 -32.29 6.78 -6.27
N ARG A 55 -31.13 6.72 -6.93
CA ARG A 55 -30.89 5.79 -8.04
C ARG A 55 -30.99 4.32 -7.64
N PHE A 56 -30.66 3.97 -6.39
CA PHE A 56 -30.82 2.60 -5.88
C PHE A 56 -32.30 2.22 -5.87
N ILE A 57 -33.14 3.11 -5.32
CA ILE A 57 -34.60 2.92 -5.21
C ILE A 57 -35.22 2.84 -6.60
N GLU A 58 -34.88 3.76 -7.49
CA GLU A 58 -35.43 3.83 -8.85
C GLU A 58 -35.06 2.61 -9.70
N GLN A 59 -33.84 2.09 -9.57
CA GLN A 59 -33.37 0.98 -10.40
C GLN A 59 -33.76 -0.39 -9.86
N LEU A 60 -33.85 -0.55 -8.54
CA LEU A 60 -34.32 -1.77 -7.92
C LEU A 60 -35.85 -1.80 -7.87
N ASP A 61 -36.48 -1.86 -9.05
CA ASP A 61 -37.94 -1.96 -9.21
C ASP A 61 -38.46 -3.33 -8.75
N ARG A 62 -38.60 -3.47 -7.42
CA ARG A 62 -39.02 -4.70 -6.75
C ARG A 62 -39.80 -4.39 -5.48
N ARG A 63 -40.75 -5.27 -5.18
CA ARG A 63 -41.34 -5.38 -3.85
C ARG A 63 -40.57 -6.41 -3.03
N ILE A 64 -40.16 -6.03 -1.83
CA ILE A 64 -39.48 -6.90 -0.87
C ILE A 64 -40.40 -7.04 0.35
N ASP A 65 -40.84 -8.27 0.61
CA ASP A 65 -41.64 -8.56 1.79
C ASP A 65 -40.70 -8.77 2.99
N VAL A 66 -40.87 -7.94 4.01
CA VAL A 66 -40.04 -7.93 5.21
C VAL A 66 -40.77 -8.63 6.36
N GLY A 67 -40.20 -9.69 6.91
CA GLY A 67 -40.78 -10.48 8.00
C GLY A 67 -39.94 -10.51 9.27
N TRP A 68 -40.49 -11.15 10.30
CA TRP A 68 -39.79 -11.54 11.51
C TRP A 68 -39.83 -13.05 11.66
N THR A 69 -38.74 -13.66 12.11
CA THR A 69 -38.63 -15.10 12.28
C THR A 69 -37.85 -15.48 13.53
N ASP A 70 -38.29 -16.56 14.19
CA ASP A 70 -37.60 -17.22 15.29
C ASP A 70 -36.61 -18.30 14.80
N LYS A 71 -36.60 -18.57 13.49
CA LYS A 71 -35.74 -19.59 12.85
C LYS A 71 -34.39 -19.03 12.43
N MET A 72 -33.78 -18.20 13.27
CA MET A 72 -32.44 -17.67 13.06
C MET A 72 -31.55 -17.93 14.29
N PRO A 73 -30.23 -18.12 14.10
CA PRO A 73 -29.28 -18.14 15.21
C PRO A 73 -29.40 -16.87 16.07
N GLU A 74 -29.18 -16.97 17.38
CA GLU A 74 -29.30 -15.84 18.32
C GLU A 74 -28.41 -14.64 17.97
N ASN A 75 -27.28 -14.88 17.29
CA ASN A 75 -26.33 -13.84 16.89
C ASN A 75 -26.63 -13.23 15.50
N ALA A 76 -27.56 -13.78 14.73
CA ALA A 76 -27.96 -13.25 13.42
C ALA A 76 -29.02 -12.14 13.60
N TYR A 77 -28.92 -11.07 12.81
CA TYR A 77 -29.87 -9.95 12.87
C TYR A 77 -30.93 -10.01 11.78
N GLY A 78 -30.58 -10.56 10.62
CA GLY A 78 -31.48 -10.75 9.49
C GLY A 78 -30.81 -11.55 8.38
N GLN A 79 -31.60 -11.84 7.35
CA GLN A 79 -31.14 -12.48 6.11
C GLN A 79 -32.12 -12.12 4.97
N ALA A 80 -31.61 -11.96 3.76
CA ALA A 80 -32.44 -11.86 2.56
C ALA A 80 -32.49 -13.16 1.75
N SER A 81 -33.64 -13.39 1.11
CA SER A 81 -33.72 -14.30 -0.02
C SER A 81 -33.00 -13.70 -1.23
N LEU A 82 -32.82 -14.51 -2.28
CA LEU A 82 -32.12 -14.06 -3.48
C LEU A 82 -32.83 -12.92 -4.23
N VAL A 83 -34.13 -12.71 -4.01
CA VAL A 83 -34.95 -11.90 -4.92
C VAL A 83 -35.88 -10.89 -4.22
N SER A 84 -36.63 -11.28 -3.19
CA SER A 84 -37.83 -10.53 -2.78
C SER A 84 -38.26 -10.66 -1.32
N GLU A 85 -37.46 -11.28 -0.46
CA GLU A 85 -37.81 -11.41 0.97
C GLU A 85 -36.63 -11.03 1.84
N LEU A 86 -36.92 -10.44 2.99
CA LEU A 86 -35.94 -10.11 4.03
C LEU A 86 -36.57 -10.48 5.36
N ASP A 87 -35.97 -11.39 6.11
CA ASP A 87 -36.43 -11.71 7.45
C ASP A 87 -35.48 -11.10 8.49
N LEU A 88 -36.03 -10.51 9.55
CA LEU A 88 -35.31 -10.02 10.71
C LEU A 88 -35.48 -10.99 11.88
N ASN A 89 -34.48 -11.04 12.77
CA ASN A 89 -34.51 -11.94 13.92
C ASN A 89 -35.54 -11.45 14.96
N GLN A 90 -36.56 -12.26 15.23
CA GLN A 90 -37.65 -11.94 16.15
C GLN A 90 -37.17 -11.61 17.57
N ASN A 91 -36.01 -12.10 18.00
CA ASN A 91 -35.43 -11.79 19.30
C ASN A 91 -35.10 -10.30 19.50
N LEU A 92 -34.96 -9.54 18.40
CA LEU A 92 -34.66 -8.11 18.44
C LEU A 92 -35.93 -7.24 18.51
N LEU A 93 -37.09 -7.80 18.17
CA LEU A 93 -38.34 -7.06 18.00
C LEU A 93 -38.81 -6.39 19.30
N ALA A 94 -38.68 -7.08 20.44
CA ALA A 94 -39.08 -6.53 21.73
C ALA A 94 -38.30 -5.24 22.06
N SER A 95 -36.97 -5.28 21.92
CA SER A 95 -36.08 -4.13 22.19
C SER A 95 -36.27 -2.98 21.20
N LEU A 96 -36.66 -3.29 19.95
CA LEU A 96 -37.02 -2.29 18.95
C LEU A 96 -38.33 -1.58 19.34
N THR A 97 -39.30 -2.35 19.84
CA THR A 97 -40.65 -1.86 20.14
C THR A 97 -40.69 -1.01 21.42
N ASP A 98 -39.98 -1.43 22.47
CA ASP A 98 -39.91 -0.68 23.74
C ASP A 98 -38.90 0.50 23.70
N GLY A 99 -38.11 0.60 22.62
CA GLY A 99 -37.13 1.65 22.38
C GLY A 99 -35.76 1.43 23.04
N SER A 100 -35.59 0.38 23.83
CA SER A 100 -34.32 0.07 24.50
C SER A 100 -33.17 -0.17 23.51
N ALA A 101 -33.48 -0.66 22.30
CA ALA A 101 -32.51 -0.91 21.23
C ALA A 101 -31.69 0.33 20.84
N ALA A 102 -32.22 1.54 21.01
CA ALA A 102 -31.52 2.79 20.69
C ALA A 102 -30.35 3.08 21.64
N THR A 103 -30.39 2.54 22.86
CA THR A 103 -29.37 2.75 23.90
C THR A 103 -28.57 1.50 24.23
N GLN A 104 -29.14 0.31 23.97
CA GLN A 104 -28.48 -0.97 24.22
C GLN A 104 -27.24 -1.11 23.33
N LYS A 105 -26.07 -1.11 23.97
CA LYS A 105 -24.78 -1.25 23.29
C LYS A 105 -24.55 -2.67 22.80
N THR A 106 -23.87 -2.77 21.67
CA THR A 106 -23.41 -4.04 21.09
C THR A 106 -21.88 -4.04 21.04
N ASN A 107 -21.30 -5.23 20.95
CA ASN A 107 -19.89 -5.40 20.60
C ASN A 107 -19.69 -5.48 19.06
N ARG A 108 -20.72 -5.08 18.30
CA ARG A 108 -20.77 -5.09 16.84
C ARG A 108 -20.45 -3.68 16.31
N PRO A 109 -20.13 -3.53 15.01
CA PRO A 109 -19.48 -2.32 14.51
C PRO A 109 -20.30 -1.03 14.58
N HIS A 110 -21.63 -1.09 14.50
CA HIS A 110 -22.55 0.06 14.56
C HIS A 110 -22.99 0.44 15.98
N GLY A 111 -22.54 -0.31 16.99
CA GLY A 111 -22.46 0.08 18.40
C GLY A 111 -23.77 0.08 19.21
N THR A 112 -24.95 0.10 18.59
CA THR A 112 -26.24 -0.08 19.29
C THR A 112 -27.13 -1.04 18.53
N VAL A 113 -27.98 -1.79 19.24
CA VAL A 113 -28.90 -2.76 18.60
C VAL A 113 -29.71 -2.10 17.49
N ARG A 114 -30.20 -0.88 17.72
CA ARG A 114 -30.99 -0.14 16.71
C ARG A 114 -30.21 0.21 15.45
N ARG A 115 -28.94 0.61 15.57
CA ARG A 115 -28.10 0.90 14.40
C ARG A 115 -27.67 -0.38 13.68
N GLU A 116 -27.40 -1.46 14.40
CA GLU A 116 -27.12 -2.77 13.81
C GLU A 116 -28.32 -3.30 13.00
N MET A 117 -29.56 -3.12 13.50
CA MET A 117 -30.76 -3.51 12.76
C MET A 117 -30.95 -2.68 11.49
N LEU A 118 -30.69 -1.37 11.54
CA LEU A 118 -30.73 -0.50 10.35
C LEU A 118 -29.67 -0.92 9.33
N ALA A 119 -28.43 -1.13 9.79
CA ALA A 119 -27.34 -1.61 8.96
C ALA A 119 -27.67 -2.97 8.33
N THR A 120 -28.27 -3.89 9.09
CA THR A 120 -28.71 -5.20 8.58
C THR A 120 -29.74 -5.04 7.45
N VAL A 121 -30.75 -4.18 7.60
CA VAL A 121 -31.70 -3.95 6.50
C VAL A 121 -30.99 -3.40 5.26
N LEU A 122 -30.09 -2.43 5.41
CA LEU A 122 -29.33 -1.86 4.29
C LEU A 122 -28.38 -2.89 3.65
N HIS A 123 -27.74 -3.74 4.45
CA HIS A 123 -26.87 -4.84 4.01
C HIS A 123 -27.63 -5.81 3.10
N GLU A 124 -28.75 -6.33 3.60
CA GLU A 124 -29.57 -7.30 2.88
C GLU A 124 -30.20 -6.70 1.60
N LEU A 125 -30.61 -5.43 1.64
CA LEU A 125 -31.06 -4.73 0.43
C LEU A 125 -29.94 -4.58 -0.59
N THR A 126 -28.71 -4.31 -0.14
CA THR A 126 -27.53 -4.19 -1.00
C THR A 126 -27.23 -5.51 -1.72
N HIS A 127 -27.35 -6.64 -1.02
CA HIS A 127 -27.26 -7.96 -1.66
C HIS A 127 -28.30 -8.17 -2.78
N ILE A 128 -29.54 -7.74 -2.56
CA ILE A 128 -30.60 -7.87 -3.57
C ILE A 128 -30.32 -6.95 -4.77
N TYR A 129 -29.87 -5.71 -4.53
CA TYR A 129 -29.45 -4.77 -5.56
C TYR A 129 -28.30 -5.31 -6.41
N ASP A 130 -27.29 -5.85 -5.74
CA ASP A 130 -26.09 -6.37 -6.40
C ASP A 130 -26.41 -7.57 -7.29
N ARG A 131 -27.34 -8.44 -6.87
CA ARG A 131 -27.84 -9.57 -7.67
C ARG A 131 -28.74 -9.16 -8.84
N ALA A 132 -29.26 -7.94 -8.86
CA ALA A 132 -30.25 -7.50 -9.86
C ALA A 132 -29.67 -7.12 -11.23
N ARG A 133 -28.33 -7.11 -11.40
CA ARG A 133 -27.62 -6.80 -12.68
C ARG A 133 -28.04 -5.46 -13.29
N LEU A 134 -28.04 -4.42 -12.46
CA LEU A 134 -28.53 -3.07 -12.78
C LEU A 134 -27.48 -2.23 -13.53
N TRP A 135 -26.85 -2.84 -14.53
CA TRP A 135 -25.82 -2.22 -15.35
C TRP A 135 -26.38 -1.08 -16.22
N SER A 136 -25.59 -0.02 -16.42
CA SER A 136 -25.84 1.01 -17.42
C SER A 136 -25.94 0.42 -18.84
N LYS A 137 -26.42 1.22 -19.81
CA LYS A 137 -26.51 0.77 -21.20
C LYS A 137 -25.14 0.46 -21.80
N ASP A 138 -24.13 1.26 -21.44
CA ASP A 138 -22.77 1.11 -21.96
C ASP A 138 -22.08 -0.10 -21.35
N GLU A 139 -22.21 -0.31 -20.04
CA GLU A 139 -21.73 -1.53 -19.36
C GLU A 139 -22.39 -2.79 -19.93
N ARG A 140 -23.73 -2.78 -20.13
CA ARG A 140 -24.42 -3.91 -20.76
C ARG A 140 -23.87 -4.23 -22.13
N THR A 141 -23.57 -3.22 -22.92
CA THR A 141 -23.02 -3.37 -24.27
C THR A 141 -21.61 -3.94 -24.20
N LEU A 142 -20.77 -3.41 -23.31
CA LEU A 142 -19.41 -3.87 -23.06
C LEU A 142 -19.40 -5.34 -22.62
N ILE A 143 -20.16 -5.68 -21.57
CA ILE A 143 -20.27 -7.04 -21.02
C ILE A 143 -20.69 -8.01 -22.11
N ARG A 144 -21.79 -7.75 -22.84
CA ARG A 144 -22.26 -8.63 -23.91
C ARG A 144 -21.22 -8.82 -25.02
N ARG A 145 -20.53 -7.75 -25.41
CA ARG A 145 -19.45 -7.81 -26.41
C ARG A 145 -18.30 -8.69 -25.91
N CYS A 146 -17.86 -8.48 -24.67
CA CYS A 146 -16.76 -9.22 -24.06
C CYS A 146 -17.11 -10.69 -23.82
N SER A 147 -18.31 -11.01 -23.34
CA SER A 147 -18.80 -12.39 -23.21
C SER A 147 -18.84 -13.09 -24.57
N ARG A 148 -19.36 -12.42 -25.62
CA ARG A 148 -19.36 -12.98 -26.98
C ARG A 148 -17.94 -13.23 -27.49
N GLN A 149 -17.04 -12.29 -27.29
CA GLN A 149 -15.64 -12.45 -27.70
C GLN A 149 -14.98 -13.61 -26.96
N ASN A 150 -15.18 -13.72 -25.64
CA ASN A 150 -14.67 -14.84 -24.84
C ASN A 150 -15.15 -16.19 -25.39
N ASN A 151 -16.44 -16.30 -25.75
CA ASN A 151 -17.01 -17.52 -26.32
C ASN A 151 -16.42 -17.90 -27.70
N ILE A 152 -15.88 -16.94 -28.45
CA ILE A 152 -15.31 -17.17 -29.78
C ILE A 152 -13.80 -17.43 -29.70
N THR A 153 -13.07 -16.59 -28.96
CA THR A 153 -11.60 -16.56 -28.97
C THR A 153 -10.97 -17.09 -27.69
N GLY A 154 -11.77 -17.39 -26.67
CA GLY A 154 -11.31 -17.68 -25.31
C GLY A 154 -10.67 -16.47 -24.62
N LEU A 155 -10.22 -16.69 -23.37
CA LEU A 155 -9.56 -15.67 -22.53
C LEU A 155 -8.30 -15.09 -23.20
N ILE A 156 -7.60 -15.91 -23.99
CA ILE A 156 -6.38 -15.50 -24.72
C ILE A 156 -6.68 -14.53 -25.87
N GLY A 157 -7.92 -14.46 -26.37
CA GLY A 157 -8.30 -13.51 -27.40
C GLY A 157 -8.97 -12.24 -26.88
N LEU A 158 -9.18 -12.11 -25.56
CA LEU A 158 -9.81 -10.93 -24.98
C LEU A 158 -8.87 -9.71 -25.04
N THR A 159 -9.44 -8.56 -25.45
CA THR A 159 -8.80 -7.25 -25.36
C THR A 159 -8.68 -6.79 -23.91
N ASP A 160 -7.77 -5.87 -23.61
CA ASP A 160 -7.54 -5.36 -22.24
C ASP A 160 -8.82 -4.79 -21.59
N GLN A 161 -9.65 -4.04 -22.34
CA GLN A 161 -10.95 -3.53 -21.87
C GLN A 161 -11.98 -4.62 -21.50
N CYS A 162 -11.76 -5.87 -21.91
CA CYS A 162 -12.64 -6.99 -21.62
C CYS A 162 -12.20 -7.82 -20.41
N ARG A 163 -11.01 -7.54 -19.84
CA ARG A 163 -10.51 -8.25 -18.66
C ARG A 163 -11.47 -8.03 -17.48
N GLY A 164 -12.04 -9.12 -16.98
CA GLY A 164 -13.03 -9.10 -15.89
C GLY A 164 -14.45 -8.67 -16.29
N GLN A 165 -14.70 -8.36 -17.57
CA GLN A 165 -16.03 -7.95 -18.05
C GLN A 165 -16.86 -9.11 -18.61
N ASN A 166 -16.21 -10.17 -19.08
CA ASN A 166 -16.83 -11.27 -19.81
C ASN A 166 -17.76 -12.15 -18.95
N ASP A 167 -17.51 -12.24 -17.65
CA ASP A 167 -18.23 -13.14 -16.73
C ASP A 167 -19.00 -12.39 -15.63
N ARG A 168 -19.35 -11.11 -15.88
CA ARG A 168 -20.14 -10.29 -14.95
C ARG A 168 -21.51 -10.92 -14.69
N ARG A 169 -21.82 -11.15 -13.41
CA ARG A 169 -23.04 -11.72 -12.84
C ARG A 169 -23.73 -10.76 -11.88
N PHE A 170 -23.01 -9.80 -11.31
CA PHE A 170 -23.47 -8.85 -10.30
C PHE A 170 -23.38 -7.40 -10.80
N THR A 171 -24.09 -6.50 -10.13
CA THR A 171 -24.06 -5.07 -10.45
C THR A 171 -22.71 -4.47 -10.06
N LEU A 172 -22.21 -4.79 -8.87
CA LEU A 172 -21.05 -4.20 -8.20
C LEU A 172 -20.01 -5.24 -7.80
N SER A 173 -20.39 -6.36 -7.17
CA SER A 173 -19.43 -7.25 -6.51
C SER A 173 -18.49 -8.01 -7.44
N ASP A 174 -18.71 -7.97 -8.75
CA ASP A 174 -17.74 -8.42 -9.74
C ASP A 174 -17.27 -7.32 -10.70
N ASP A 175 -17.50 -6.06 -10.34
CA ASP A 175 -16.98 -4.93 -11.08
C ASP A 175 -15.46 -4.88 -11.03
N PRO A 176 -14.76 -4.82 -12.20
CA PRO A 176 -13.31 -4.85 -12.20
C PRO A 176 -12.67 -3.70 -11.43
N ARG A 177 -13.24 -2.50 -11.50
CA ARG A 177 -12.72 -1.31 -10.80
C ARG A 177 -12.95 -1.44 -9.31
N LEU A 178 -14.13 -1.90 -8.89
CA LEU A 178 -14.41 -2.13 -7.47
C LEU A 178 -13.52 -3.21 -6.88
N LEU A 179 -13.34 -4.34 -7.56
CA LEU A 179 -12.49 -5.43 -7.08
C LEU A 179 -11.03 -5.00 -6.92
N ASP A 180 -10.53 -4.12 -7.80
CA ASP A 180 -9.19 -3.55 -7.70
C ASP A 180 -9.02 -2.67 -6.45
N LEU A 181 -10.06 -1.94 -6.04
CA LEU A 181 -10.08 -1.16 -4.79
C LEU A 181 -10.30 -2.02 -3.57
N ALA A 182 -11.16 -3.03 -3.69
CA ALA A 182 -11.68 -3.83 -2.60
C ALA A 182 -10.70 -4.89 -2.08
N GLY A 183 -9.53 -5.05 -2.70
CA GLY A 183 -8.51 -6.01 -2.26
C GLY A 183 -8.54 -7.34 -3.01
N TRP A 184 -9.22 -7.42 -4.16
CA TRP A 184 -9.12 -8.53 -5.11
C TRP A 184 -8.59 -8.06 -6.47
N PRO A 185 -7.39 -7.44 -6.51
CA PRO A 185 -6.84 -6.91 -7.75
C PRO A 185 -6.57 -8.02 -8.76
N GLN A 186 -6.38 -7.63 -10.02
CA GLN A 186 -5.91 -8.55 -11.04
C GLN A 186 -4.48 -9.05 -10.72
N TYR A 187 -4.24 -10.36 -10.82
CA TYR A 187 -2.88 -10.91 -10.87
C TYR A 187 -2.11 -10.34 -12.08
N VAL A 188 -0.83 -10.05 -11.87
CA VAL A 188 0.11 -9.72 -12.95
C VAL A 188 0.65 -11.02 -13.54
N GLY A 189 0.65 -11.16 -14.86
CA GLY A 189 1.14 -12.37 -15.53
C GLY A 189 0.11 -13.48 -15.66
N ARG A 190 -1.09 -13.33 -15.07
CA ARG A 190 -2.21 -14.30 -15.18
C ARG A 190 -3.43 -13.75 -15.92
N ARG A 191 -3.24 -12.67 -16.68
CA ARG A 191 -4.16 -12.21 -17.73
C ARG A 191 -5.64 -12.18 -17.31
N GLY A 192 -5.99 -11.25 -16.44
CA GLY A 192 -7.37 -11.03 -16.00
C GLY A 192 -7.81 -11.87 -14.80
N GLU A 193 -7.09 -12.95 -14.45
CA GLU A 193 -7.33 -13.69 -13.21
C GLU A 193 -7.16 -12.77 -12.00
N ARG A 194 -8.02 -12.91 -10.99
CA ARG A 194 -8.02 -12.08 -9.78
C ARG A 194 -7.54 -12.85 -8.56
N GLU A 195 -6.96 -12.12 -7.62
CA GLU A 195 -6.62 -12.69 -6.32
C GLU A 195 -7.84 -13.31 -5.66
N GLN A 196 -7.65 -14.42 -4.96
CA GLN A 196 -8.73 -15.14 -4.27
C GLN A 196 -8.85 -14.74 -2.81
N ASN A 197 -7.74 -14.32 -2.20
CA ASN A 197 -7.67 -13.89 -0.81
C ASN A 197 -7.57 -12.37 -0.75
N ASN A 198 -8.30 -11.78 0.18
CA ASN A 198 -8.20 -10.35 0.45
C ASN A 198 -7.13 -10.09 1.52
N HIS A 199 -6.15 -9.28 1.17
CA HIS A 199 -5.03 -8.93 2.05
C HIS A 199 -5.17 -7.55 2.71
N GLN A 200 -6.26 -6.83 2.46
CA GLN A 200 -6.58 -5.56 3.13
C GLN A 200 -7.32 -5.79 4.46
N VAL A 201 -6.72 -6.60 5.34
CA VAL A 201 -7.35 -7.04 6.61
C VAL A 201 -7.15 -6.06 7.76
N ALA A 202 -6.11 -5.22 7.68
CA ALA A 202 -5.85 -4.23 8.71
C ALA A 202 -6.78 -3.03 8.55
N ARG A 203 -7.20 -2.46 9.69
CA ARG A 203 -8.12 -1.31 9.71
C ARG A 203 -9.40 -1.54 8.88
N SER A 204 -9.90 -2.76 8.94
CA SER A 204 -11.23 -3.12 8.45
C SER A 204 -12.30 -2.60 9.44
N PRO A 205 -13.40 -1.98 8.97
CA PRO A 205 -14.53 -1.62 9.81
C PRO A 205 -15.26 -2.86 10.36
N ASP A 206 -15.32 -3.92 9.56
CA ASP A 206 -15.82 -5.24 9.92
C ASP A 206 -15.09 -6.27 9.06
N ILE A 207 -14.33 -7.17 9.70
CA ILE A 207 -13.50 -8.16 9.01
C ILE A 207 -14.33 -9.08 8.08
N TYR A 208 -15.64 -9.17 8.33
CA TYR A 208 -16.56 -9.92 7.47
C TYR A 208 -16.51 -9.45 6.01
N GLU A 209 -16.21 -8.17 5.76
CA GLU A 209 -16.05 -7.62 4.41
C GLU A 209 -15.00 -8.37 3.57
N THR A 210 -13.99 -8.99 4.21
CA THR A 210 -12.87 -9.65 3.52
C THR A 210 -13.20 -11.06 3.06
N THR A 211 -14.36 -11.61 3.46
CA THR A 211 -14.74 -13.00 3.21
C THR A 211 -15.17 -13.25 1.75
N SER A 212 -15.84 -12.29 1.13
CA SER A 212 -16.18 -12.34 -0.29
C SER A 212 -16.47 -10.94 -0.84
N PRO A 213 -16.38 -10.74 -2.18
CA PRO A 213 -16.77 -9.47 -2.78
C PRO A 213 -18.25 -9.08 -2.58
N LEU A 214 -19.14 -10.05 -2.33
CA LEU A 214 -20.55 -9.79 -2.02
C LEU A 214 -20.69 -9.13 -0.64
N GLU A 215 -20.03 -9.73 0.36
CA GLU A 215 -20.00 -9.17 1.72
C GLU A 215 -19.26 -7.85 1.76
N PHE A 216 -18.18 -7.72 0.99
CA PHE A 216 -17.44 -6.46 0.90
C PHE A 216 -18.34 -5.29 0.52
N VAL A 217 -19.15 -5.47 -0.55
CA VAL A 217 -20.04 -4.42 -1.04
C VAL A 217 -21.13 -4.11 -0.03
N ALA A 218 -21.73 -5.13 0.59
CA ALA A 218 -22.80 -4.95 1.55
C ALA A 218 -22.31 -4.22 2.82
N VAL A 219 -21.21 -4.69 3.42
CA VAL A 219 -20.56 -4.02 4.57
C VAL A 219 -20.21 -2.59 4.22
N ASN A 220 -19.49 -2.35 3.12
CA ASN A 220 -19.06 -0.99 2.77
C ASN A 220 -20.23 -0.06 2.42
N MET A 221 -21.35 -0.59 1.92
CA MET A 221 -22.56 0.20 1.71
C MET A 221 -23.18 0.66 3.03
N GLU A 222 -23.16 -0.16 4.09
CA GLU A 222 -23.62 0.28 5.42
C GLU A 222 -22.84 1.51 5.89
N TYR A 223 -21.52 1.48 5.78
CA TYR A 223 -20.67 2.61 6.20
C TYR A 223 -20.81 3.81 5.27
N PHE A 224 -20.86 3.58 3.95
CA PHE A 224 -21.11 4.65 2.99
C PHE A 224 -22.40 5.41 3.30
N LEU A 225 -23.45 4.72 3.77
CA LEU A 225 -24.75 5.34 4.06
C LEU A 225 -24.87 5.89 5.49
N LEU A 226 -24.24 5.25 6.48
CA LEU A 226 -24.49 5.51 7.90
C LEU A 226 -23.34 6.18 8.65
N ASP A 227 -22.14 6.24 8.06
CA ASP A 227 -20.95 6.83 8.69
C ASP A 227 -20.53 8.13 7.98
N PRO A 228 -20.77 9.31 8.59
CA PRO A 228 -20.34 10.60 8.04
C PRO A 228 -18.82 10.72 7.80
N SER A 229 -18.01 9.88 8.44
CA SER A 229 -16.55 9.86 8.27
C SER A 229 -16.07 8.94 7.13
N TYR A 230 -16.96 8.18 6.48
CA TYR A 230 -16.57 7.19 5.46
C TYR A 230 -15.78 7.80 4.29
N ALA A 231 -16.16 9.00 3.84
CA ALA A 231 -15.45 9.72 2.78
C ALA A 231 -13.98 10.01 3.12
N CYS A 232 -13.66 10.20 4.41
CA CYS A 232 -12.32 10.47 4.87
C CYS A 232 -11.54 9.20 5.23
N ARG A 233 -12.26 8.11 5.57
CA ARG A 233 -11.66 6.82 5.94
C ARG A 233 -11.36 5.94 4.72
N ARG A 234 -12.22 5.95 3.70
CA ARG A 234 -12.10 5.16 2.47
C ARG A 234 -12.45 6.01 1.25
N PRO A 235 -11.65 7.05 0.96
CA PRO A 235 -11.95 8.02 -0.10
C PRO A 235 -12.08 7.39 -1.49
N SER A 236 -11.28 6.37 -1.82
CA SER A 236 -11.38 5.68 -3.12
C SER A 236 -12.73 5.00 -3.31
N LEU A 237 -13.21 4.26 -2.30
CA LEU A 237 -14.50 3.57 -2.35
C LEU A 237 -15.67 4.55 -2.28
N PHE A 238 -15.57 5.59 -1.45
CA PHE A 238 -16.59 6.64 -1.40
C PHE A 238 -16.80 7.28 -2.78
N ARG A 239 -15.71 7.58 -3.49
CA ARG A 239 -15.78 8.12 -4.84
C ARG A 239 -16.43 7.15 -5.82
N TYR A 240 -16.07 5.87 -5.75
CA TYR A 240 -16.68 4.83 -6.57
C TYR A 240 -18.20 4.75 -6.36
N TYR A 241 -18.68 4.68 -5.11
CA TYR A 241 -20.11 4.65 -4.82
C TYR A 241 -20.82 5.94 -5.25
N LYS A 242 -20.20 7.10 -4.99
CA LYS A 242 -20.72 8.40 -5.39
C LYS A 242 -20.91 8.49 -6.91
N GLU A 243 -19.95 8.01 -7.68
CA GLU A 243 -20.02 7.98 -9.14
C GLU A 243 -21.10 7.00 -9.62
N HIS A 244 -21.10 5.77 -9.09
CA HIS A 244 -22.07 4.74 -9.45
C HIS A 244 -23.51 5.19 -9.21
N PHE A 245 -23.80 5.76 -8.04
CA PHE A 245 -25.14 6.22 -7.69
C PHE A 245 -25.47 7.64 -8.20
N GLY A 246 -24.45 8.42 -8.60
CA GLY A 246 -24.62 9.86 -8.89
C GLY A 246 -25.06 10.66 -7.66
N TRP A 247 -24.78 10.14 -6.47
CA TRP A 247 -25.31 10.63 -5.19
C TRP A 247 -24.39 10.21 -4.05
N ALA A 248 -24.33 11.02 -3.00
CA ALA A 248 -23.70 10.68 -1.72
C ALA A 248 -24.54 11.24 -0.56
N PRO A 249 -24.44 10.67 0.65
CA PRO A 249 -25.18 11.18 1.81
C PRO A 249 -24.87 12.66 2.07
N PRO A 250 -25.85 13.45 2.54
CA PRO A 250 -25.65 14.89 2.77
C PRO A 250 -24.73 15.19 3.97
N GLU A 251 -24.75 14.33 4.98
CA GLU A 251 -23.92 14.46 6.18
C GLU A 251 -22.55 13.83 5.94
N GLN A 252 -21.53 14.67 5.79
CA GLN A 252 -20.14 14.26 5.61
C GLN A 252 -19.24 15.10 6.51
N GLU A 253 -18.25 14.45 7.12
CA GLU A 253 -17.19 15.16 7.84
C GLU A 253 -16.24 15.88 6.86
N THR A 254 -15.55 16.90 7.35
CA THR A 254 -14.50 17.57 6.57
C THR A 254 -13.21 16.75 6.65
N CYS A 255 -12.77 16.22 5.52
CA CYS A 255 -11.56 15.40 5.47
C CYS A 255 -10.28 16.23 5.56
N ALA A 256 -9.25 15.63 6.15
CA ALA A 256 -7.90 16.18 6.09
C ALA A 256 -7.41 16.20 4.62
N GLN A 257 -6.64 17.23 4.27
CA GLN A 257 -6.04 17.36 2.93
C GLN A 257 -4.79 16.50 2.75
N THR A 258 -4.23 16.00 3.85
CA THR A 258 -2.98 15.26 3.89
C THR A 258 -3.20 13.85 4.42
N PHE A 259 -2.43 12.90 3.91
CA PHE A 259 -2.44 11.52 4.40
C PHE A 259 -1.27 11.24 5.33
N ALA A 260 -1.57 10.67 6.49
CA ALA A 260 -0.55 10.21 7.43
C ALA A 260 0.19 8.98 6.88
N PHE A 261 1.49 8.87 7.15
CA PHE A 261 2.28 7.67 6.88
C PHE A 261 3.32 7.47 7.98
N LEU A 262 3.79 6.22 8.17
CA LEU A 262 4.98 5.95 8.96
C LEU A 262 6.20 5.89 8.05
N ASN A 263 7.13 6.79 8.33
CA ASN A 263 8.46 6.81 7.75
C ASN A 263 9.24 5.62 8.30
N ALA A 264 9.47 4.62 7.43
CA ALA A 264 10.26 3.44 7.76
C ALA A 264 11.78 3.69 7.61
N GLY A 265 12.19 4.96 7.73
CA GLY A 265 13.57 5.35 7.57
C GLY A 265 14.46 4.93 8.74
N ASN A 266 15.77 4.90 8.50
CA ASN A 266 16.77 4.56 9.51
C ASN A 266 17.28 5.75 10.32
N ASP A 267 16.78 6.96 10.04
CA ASP A 267 17.06 8.16 10.84
C ASP A 267 16.16 8.18 12.08
N PHE A 268 16.61 7.48 13.11
CA PHE A 268 15.81 7.34 14.31
C PHE A 268 15.59 8.66 15.06
N ALA A 269 16.39 9.71 14.77
CA ALA A 269 16.27 11.02 15.41
C ALA A 269 15.07 11.84 14.89
N LYS A 270 14.46 11.44 13.77
CA LYS A 270 13.24 12.05 13.25
C LYS A 270 11.99 11.35 13.77
N THR A 271 10.91 12.12 13.89
CA THR A 271 9.59 11.58 14.18
C THR A 271 9.17 10.63 13.05
N PRO A 272 8.80 9.37 13.37
CA PRO A 272 8.42 8.39 12.35
C PRO A 272 7.09 8.75 11.67
N LEU A 273 6.16 9.41 12.35
CA LEU A 273 4.91 9.86 11.75
C LEU A 273 5.14 11.05 10.82
N GLY A 274 4.86 10.88 9.53
CA GLY A 274 4.88 11.91 8.50
C GLY A 274 3.50 12.16 7.88
N GLN A 275 3.40 13.22 7.07
CA GLN A 275 2.20 13.54 6.30
C GLN A 275 2.59 13.85 4.85
N VAL A 276 1.78 13.37 3.90
CA VAL A 276 1.92 13.70 2.48
C VAL A 276 0.70 14.47 2.01
N ASP A 277 0.94 15.62 1.38
CA ASP A 277 -0.08 16.43 0.70
C ASP A 277 -0.07 16.07 -0.79
N PRO A 278 -1.13 15.45 -1.33
CA PRO A 278 -1.21 15.12 -2.75
C PRO A 278 -1.03 16.34 -3.68
N GLU A 279 -1.43 17.54 -3.25
CA GLU A 279 -1.29 18.76 -4.07
C GLU A 279 0.17 19.20 -4.22
N ARG A 280 1.05 18.83 -3.29
CA ARG A 280 2.50 19.09 -3.38
C ARG A 280 3.24 18.06 -4.24
N VAL A 281 2.63 16.94 -4.58
CA VAL A 281 3.28 15.92 -5.43
C VAL A 281 3.26 16.39 -6.87
N TYR A 282 4.42 16.75 -7.43
CA TYR A 282 4.53 17.21 -8.82
C TYR A 282 4.31 16.06 -9.81
N GLU A 283 4.97 14.93 -9.58
CA GLU A 283 5.00 13.77 -10.48
C GLU A 283 5.32 12.49 -9.69
N ILE A 284 5.04 11.34 -10.31
CA ILE A 284 5.43 10.03 -9.81
C ILE A 284 6.43 9.44 -10.80
N ASP A 285 7.61 9.08 -10.30
CA ASP A 285 8.63 8.42 -11.10
C ASP A 285 8.62 6.91 -10.84
N TYR A 286 8.84 6.13 -11.89
CA TYR A 286 9.31 4.76 -11.77
C TYR A 286 10.78 4.78 -11.38
N LEU A 287 11.08 4.43 -10.13
CA LEU A 287 12.44 4.40 -9.59
C LEU A 287 12.99 2.99 -9.71
N LEU A 288 14.04 2.84 -10.52
CA LEU A 288 14.66 1.56 -10.85
C LEU A 288 16.10 1.52 -10.34
N ALA A 289 16.41 0.55 -9.47
CA ALA A 289 17.78 0.18 -9.19
C ALA A 289 18.32 -0.71 -10.30
N GLU A 290 19.34 -0.24 -11.00
CA GLU A 290 19.95 -0.90 -12.16
C GLU A 290 20.53 -2.27 -11.80
N ALA A 291 20.63 -3.19 -12.74
CA ALA A 291 21.24 -4.51 -12.48
C ALA A 291 22.73 -4.39 -12.12
N ASN A 292 23.25 -5.28 -11.27
CA ASN A 292 24.69 -5.46 -11.06
C ASN A 292 25.13 -6.92 -11.33
N GLN A 293 26.40 -7.23 -11.08
CA GLN A 293 26.98 -8.55 -11.34
C GLN A 293 26.53 -9.65 -10.35
N ASN A 294 25.84 -9.32 -9.25
CA ASN A 294 25.37 -10.28 -8.27
C ASN A 294 24.09 -11.00 -8.76
N LEU A 295 24.04 -12.33 -8.64
CA LEU A 295 22.97 -13.19 -9.19
C LEU A 295 21.54 -12.76 -8.82
N VAL A 296 21.31 -12.26 -7.60
CA VAL A 296 19.99 -11.84 -7.10
C VAL A 296 19.58 -10.45 -7.59
N SER A 297 20.56 -9.57 -7.85
CA SER A 297 20.37 -8.17 -8.26
C SER A 297 20.31 -7.99 -9.79
N ARG A 298 20.49 -9.07 -10.58
CA ARG A 298 20.45 -9.04 -12.06
C ARG A 298 19.11 -8.59 -12.65
N TRP A 299 18.03 -8.70 -11.89
CA TRP A 299 16.66 -8.42 -12.35
C TRP A 299 16.21 -6.97 -12.10
N GLY A 300 17.04 -6.18 -11.40
CA GLY A 300 16.66 -4.84 -10.95
C GLY A 300 15.81 -4.86 -9.68
N HIS A 301 15.54 -3.69 -9.10
CA HIS A 301 14.51 -3.51 -8.07
C HIS A 301 13.71 -2.26 -8.41
N SER A 302 12.37 -2.35 -8.41
CA SER A 302 11.50 -1.22 -8.75
C SER A 302 10.75 -0.69 -7.56
N MET A 303 10.61 0.62 -7.54
CA MET A 303 9.89 1.41 -6.54
C MET A 303 9.16 2.55 -7.28
N LEU A 304 8.31 3.28 -6.57
CA LEU A 304 7.77 4.55 -7.07
C LEU A 304 8.33 5.69 -6.24
N ARG A 305 8.84 6.74 -6.88
CA ARG A 305 9.28 7.96 -6.19
C ARG A 305 8.20 9.02 -6.34
N LEU A 306 7.74 9.56 -5.22
CA LEU A 306 6.94 10.77 -5.18
C LEU A 306 7.89 11.97 -5.24
N VAL A 307 7.79 12.76 -6.30
CA VAL A 307 8.53 14.03 -6.43
C VAL A 307 7.68 15.11 -5.77
N ILE A 308 8.14 15.59 -4.61
CA ILE A 308 7.35 16.44 -3.71
C ILE A 308 8.01 17.81 -3.63
N CYS A 309 7.25 18.85 -3.96
CA CYS A 309 7.70 20.23 -3.84
C CYS A 309 7.90 20.62 -2.38
N ALA A 310 8.93 21.39 -2.06
CA ALA A 310 9.10 22.00 -0.74
C ALA A 310 7.89 22.88 -0.36
N PRO A 311 7.60 23.05 0.95
CA PRO A 311 6.52 23.92 1.40
C PRO A 311 6.66 25.33 0.80
N GLY A 312 5.57 25.86 0.23
CA GLY A 312 5.55 27.17 -0.41
C GLY A 312 6.14 27.22 -1.84
N ARG A 313 6.74 26.14 -2.35
CA ARG A 313 7.17 26.05 -3.76
C ARG A 313 5.97 25.76 -4.67
N PRO A 314 5.76 26.53 -5.74
CA PRO A 314 4.78 26.18 -6.77
C PRO A 314 5.11 24.84 -7.43
N ARG A 315 4.08 24.04 -7.68
CA ARG A 315 4.22 22.73 -8.34
C ARG A 315 4.78 22.89 -9.75
N GLY A 316 5.92 22.27 -10.02
CA GLY A 316 6.61 22.34 -11.32
C GLY A 316 7.95 21.58 -11.33
N PRO A 317 8.70 21.64 -12.45
CA PRO A 317 9.97 20.91 -12.62
C PRO A 317 11.00 21.15 -11.52
N ASP A 318 11.03 22.35 -10.96
CA ASP A 318 11.96 22.72 -9.87
C ASP A 318 11.78 21.88 -8.61
N CYS A 319 10.61 21.26 -8.41
CA CYS A 319 10.37 20.37 -7.28
C CYS A 319 11.34 19.19 -7.27
N ARG A 320 11.91 18.79 -8.43
CA ARG A 320 12.94 17.74 -8.50
C ARG A 320 14.18 18.02 -7.68
N LEU A 321 14.46 19.29 -7.40
CA LEU A 321 15.62 19.73 -6.63
C LEU A 321 15.40 19.64 -5.11
N ASP A 322 14.16 19.46 -4.65
CA ASP A 322 13.80 19.36 -3.24
C ASP A 322 13.95 17.91 -2.73
N LEU A 323 15.11 17.28 -2.98
CA LEU A 323 15.36 15.85 -2.77
C LEU A 323 15.06 15.36 -1.34
N ASP A 324 15.18 16.23 -0.35
CA ASP A 324 14.90 15.96 1.07
C ASP A 324 13.40 15.82 1.37
N GLN A 325 12.53 16.31 0.49
CA GLN A 325 11.07 16.21 0.58
C GLN A 325 10.52 14.94 -0.06
N HIS A 326 11.30 14.31 -0.95
CA HIS A 326 10.80 13.21 -1.76
C HIS A 326 10.68 11.91 -0.96
N LEU A 327 9.63 11.16 -1.30
CA LEU A 327 9.34 9.87 -0.70
C LEU A 327 9.44 8.76 -1.73
N VAL A 328 9.79 7.57 -1.28
CA VAL A 328 9.85 6.36 -2.09
C VAL A 328 8.87 5.35 -1.51
N LEU A 329 7.92 4.95 -2.36
CA LEU A 329 6.99 3.87 -2.16
C LEU A 329 7.66 2.57 -2.60
N SER A 330 7.98 1.71 -1.65
CA SER A 330 8.70 0.47 -1.91
C SER A 330 7.97 -0.72 -1.31
N TYR A 331 7.57 -1.66 -2.16
CA TYR A 331 7.24 -3.01 -1.71
C TYR A 331 8.55 -3.75 -1.48
N ARG A 332 8.84 -4.05 -0.22
CA ARG A 332 10.00 -4.83 0.19
C ARG A 332 9.50 -6.14 0.78
N ALA A 333 10.26 -7.21 0.59
CA ALA A 333 10.15 -8.39 1.44
C ALA A 333 10.69 -8.00 2.82
N PHE A 334 9.91 -7.25 3.58
CA PHE A 334 10.24 -6.95 4.95
C PHE A 334 9.65 -8.05 5.80
N VAL A 335 10.51 -8.84 6.40
CA VAL A 335 10.09 -9.78 7.42
C VAL A 335 10.32 -9.09 8.76
N GLY A 336 9.38 -9.22 9.68
CA GLY A 336 9.71 -9.16 11.12
C GLY A 336 10.56 -10.35 11.57
N ASP A 337 11.47 -10.84 10.73
CA ASP A 337 12.34 -12.01 10.93
C ASP A 337 13.19 -12.25 9.66
N VAL A 338 14.42 -11.75 9.60
CA VAL A 338 15.57 -12.58 9.22
C VAL A 338 15.46 -13.47 7.91
N GLN A 339 16.20 -13.10 6.84
CA GLN A 339 16.29 -13.64 5.42
C GLN A 339 14.95 -13.75 4.66
N LEU A 340 14.79 -13.53 3.34
CA LEU A 340 15.60 -13.67 2.10
C LEU A 340 16.33 -15.01 1.92
N SER A 341 15.72 -16.11 2.36
CA SER A 341 15.93 -17.42 1.75
C SER A 341 15.33 -17.38 0.34
N SER A 342 16.15 -17.66 -0.67
CA SER A 342 15.73 -17.81 -2.07
C SER A 342 14.63 -18.86 -2.23
N TRP A 343 14.58 -19.86 -1.33
CA TRP A 343 13.56 -20.90 -1.30
C TRP A 343 12.23 -20.42 -0.70
N ASP A 344 12.26 -19.64 0.38
CA ASP A 344 11.04 -19.19 1.06
C ASP A 344 10.28 -18.10 0.27
N GLY A 345 10.96 -17.31 -0.55
CA GLY A 345 10.30 -16.41 -1.49
C GLY A 345 9.83 -17.09 -2.79
N LEU A 346 10.22 -18.35 -3.05
CA LEU A 346 9.58 -19.18 -4.07
C LEU A 346 8.26 -19.79 -3.57
N VAL A 347 8.08 -19.93 -2.25
CA VAL A 347 6.86 -20.50 -1.63
C VAL A 347 5.95 -19.47 -0.92
N GLY A 348 6.33 -18.19 -0.87
CA GLY A 348 5.43 -17.10 -0.46
C GLY A 348 5.32 -16.77 1.02
N LYS A 349 6.35 -17.06 1.81
CA LYS A 349 6.29 -16.93 3.28
C LYS A 349 6.58 -15.53 3.82
N TYR A 350 6.86 -14.54 2.97
CA TYR A 350 7.18 -13.18 3.40
C TYR A 350 5.94 -12.30 3.32
N PRO A 351 5.72 -11.33 4.22
CA PRO A 351 4.65 -10.38 4.01
C PRO A 351 5.05 -9.35 2.96
N SER A 352 4.12 -9.03 2.04
CA SER A 352 4.24 -7.91 1.11
C SER A 352 3.58 -6.71 1.75
N ARG A 353 4.36 -5.65 1.99
CA ARG A 353 3.86 -4.40 2.59
C ARG A 353 4.44 -3.20 1.88
N LEU A 354 3.68 -2.11 1.88
CA LEU A 354 4.08 -0.85 1.28
C LEU A 354 4.85 0.01 2.29
N PHE A 355 6.14 0.21 2.04
CA PHE A 355 6.99 1.10 2.82
C PHE A 355 7.05 2.49 2.21
N VAL A 356 7.06 3.49 3.08
CA VAL A 356 7.31 4.88 2.73
C VAL A 356 8.68 5.28 3.29
N LEU A 357 9.62 5.58 2.41
CA LEU A 357 11.02 5.84 2.74
C LEU A 357 11.49 7.21 2.25
N PRO A 358 12.42 7.88 2.93
CA PRO A 358 13.04 9.09 2.40
C PRO A 358 13.91 8.74 1.18
N LEU A 359 13.85 9.54 0.12
CA LEU A 359 14.65 9.31 -1.08
C LEU A 359 16.16 9.23 -0.77
N ALA A 360 16.67 10.10 0.12
CA ALA A 360 18.09 10.13 0.48
C ALA A 360 18.59 8.77 1.02
N GLN A 361 17.76 8.07 1.80
CA GLN A 361 18.11 6.75 2.30
C GLN A 361 18.19 5.72 1.16
N VAL A 362 17.24 5.75 0.24
CA VAL A 362 17.21 4.83 -0.92
C VAL A 362 18.41 5.10 -1.84
N ILE A 363 18.77 6.36 -2.07
CA ILE A 363 19.98 6.73 -2.80
C ILE A 363 21.22 6.14 -2.11
N ASP A 364 21.37 6.32 -0.81
CA ASP A 364 22.54 5.83 -0.08
C ASP A 364 22.62 4.30 -0.08
N GLU A 365 21.50 3.62 0.14
CA GLU A 365 21.38 2.15 0.11
C GLU A 365 21.86 1.59 -1.24
N TYR A 366 21.32 2.08 -2.35
CA TYR A 366 21.67 1.52 -3.66
C TYR A 366 23.01 2.03 -4.19
N THR A 367 23.28 3.34 -4.11
CA THR A 367 24.46 3.92 -4.78
C THR A 367 25.76 3.73 -4.00
N LYS A 368 25.72 3.74 -2.66
CA LYS A 368 26.91 3.63 -1.81
C LYS A 368 27.13 2.23 -1.24
N THR A 369 26.05 1.51 -0.92
CA THR A 369 26.14 0.18 -0.27
C THR A 369 26.07 -0.93 -1.31
N GLU A 370 25.03 -0.97 -2.16
CA GLU A 370 24.92 -1.98 -3.22
C GLU A 370 25.76 -1.67 -4.48
N LEU A 371 26.31 -0.45 -4.56
CA LEU A 371 27.10 0.05 -5.69
C LEU A 371 26.35 0.00 -7.03
N ARG A 372 25.06 0.34 -7.01
CA ARG A 372 24.14 0.35 -8.17
C ARG A 372 23.67 1.76 -8.49
N GLY A 373 23.52 2.06 -9.78
CA GLY A 373 22.86 3.29 -10.20
C GLY A 373 21.36 3.22 -9.93
N LEU A 374 20.74 4.39 -9.77
CA LEU A 374 19.29 4.54 -9.73
C LEU A 374 18.82 5.39 -10.89
N ALA A 375 17.88 4.87 -11.67
CA ALA A 375 17.16 5.63 -12.69
C ALA A 375 15.77 6.04 -12.16
N SER A 376 15.43 7.31 -12.24
CA SER A 376 14.16 7.90 -11.80
C SER A 376 13.42 8.39 -13.03
N VAL A 377 12.51 7.57 -13.56
CA VAL A 377 11.86 7.82 -14.86
C VAL A 377 10.43 8.35 -14.65
N PRO A 378 10.08 9.54 -15.15
CA PRO A 378 8.72 10.09 -15.01
C PRO A 378 7.66 9.17 -15.61
N LEU A 379 6.60 8.90 -14.85
CA LEU A 379 5.38 8.32 -15.39
C LEU A 379 4.48 9.43 -15.96
N LYS A 380 3.88 9.18 -17.13
CA LYS A 380 2.95 10.13 -17.78
C LYS A 380 1.56 9.95 -17.22
N LEU A 381 1.37 10.46 -16.01
CA LEU A 381 0.08 10.48 -15.30
C LEU A 381 -0.51 11.89 -15.32
N THR A 382 -1.83 11.96 -15.44
CA THR A 382 -2.60 13.18 -15.22
C THR A 382 -2.56 13.58 -13.74
N ARG A 383 -2.93 14.84 -13.46
CA ARG A 383 -3.02 15.33 -12.08
C ARG A 383 -3.94 14.47 -11.20
N GLN A 384 -5.09 14.08 -11.75
CA GLN A 384 -6.04 13.25 -11.03
C GLN A 384 -5.44 11.88 -10.72
N GLU A 385 -4.80 11.23 -11.71
CA GLU A 385 -4.15 9.94 -11.52
C GLU A 385 -3.01 9.99 -10.49
N ILE A 386 -2.24 11.09 -10.42
CA ILE A 386 -1.23 11.27 -9.37
C ILE A 386 -1.89 11.38 -7.99
N ASN A 387 -2.92 12.23 -7.85
CA ASN A 387 -3.63 12.39 -6.57
C ASN A 387 -4.23 11.06 -6.10
N ASP A 388 -4.88 10.33 -7.01
CA ASP A 388 -5.54 9.06 -6.73
C ASP A 388 -4.53 7.95 -6.39
N THR A 389 -3.37 7.94 -7.06
CA THR A 389 -2.30 6.99 -6.74
C THR A 389 -1.69 7.27 -5.37
N VAL A 390 -1.51 8.54 -4.99
CA VAL A 390 -0.99 8.92 -3.66
C VAL A 390 -1.99 8.58 -2.56
N GLU A 391 -3.26 8.87 -2.78
CA GLU A 391 -4.36 8.49 -1.87
C GLU A 391 -4.43 6.98 -1.69
N HIS A 392 -4.46 6.22 -2.79
CA HIS A 392 -4.53 4.77 -2.72
C HIS A 392 -3.26 4.16 -2.11
N ALA A 393 -2.08 4.75 -2.34
CA ALA A 393 -0.85 4.35 -1.65
C ALA A 393 -0.96 4.54 -0.14
N ALA A 394 -1.60 5.61 0.33
CA ALA A 394 -1.87 5.79 1.76
C ALA A 394 -2.86 4.71 2.27
N GLU A 395 -3.94 4.43 1.55
CA GLU A 395 -4.89 3.37 1.92
C GLU A 395 -4.16 2.03 2.07
N MET A 396 -3.36 1.65 1.08
CA MET A 396 -2.57 0.41 1.10
C MET A 396 -1.53 0.39 2.21
N HIS A 397 -0.89 1.52 2.52
CA HIS A 397 0.07 1.60 3.63
C HIS A 397 -0.60 1.25 4.98
N TRP A 398 -1.86 1.63 5.19
CA TRP A 398 -2.58 1.39 6.45
C TRP A 398 -3.39 0.08 6.50
N SER A 399 -3.84 -0.46 5.36
CA SER A 399 -4.74 -1.63 5.33
C SER A 399 -4.09 -2.94 4.89
N TYR A 400 -3.02 -2.89 4.10
CA TYR A 400 -2.50 -4.06 3.40
C TYR A 400 -1.47 -4.85 4.22
N ASP A 401 -1.76 -6.14 4.42
CA ASP A 401 -0.83 -7.14 4.97
C ASP A 401 -0.86 -8.39 4.07
N GLY A 402 -0.25 -8.27 2.88
CA GLY A 402 -0.22 -9.34 1.88
C GLY A 402 0.95 -10.30 2.03
N ASN A 403 1.09 -11.24 1.09
CA ASN A 403 2.21 -12.19 1.01
C ASN A 403 3.08 -11.91 -0.24
N TYR A 404 4.39 -11.75 -0.06
CA TYR A 404 5.43 -11.48 -1.05
C TYR A 404 6.04 -12.77 -1.61
N PHE A 405 6.21 -12.81 -2.94
CA PHE A 405 6.79 -13.93 -3.69
C PHE A 405 7.76 -13.41 -4.75
N PHE A 406 8.92 -14.05 -4.97
CA PHE A 406 9.92 -13.61 -5.95
C PHE A 406 9.40 -13.58 -7.40
N ILE A 407 8.44 -14.45 -7.73
CA ILE A 407 7.95 -14.62 -9.11
C ILE A 407 6.58 -13.94 -9.32
N SER A 408 5.66 -14.01 -8.35
CA SER A 408 4.26 -13.61 -8.54
C SER A 408 3.83 -12.33 -7.81
N ASN A 409 4.45 -11.98 -6.68
CA ASN A 409 4.14 -10.79 -5.87
C ASN A 409 5.46 -10.12 -5.46
N ASN A 410 6.21 -9.67 -6.45
CA ASN A 410 7.48 -8.97 -6.26
C ASN A 410 7.29 -7.45 -6.38
N CYS A 411 8.37 -6.69 -6.18
CA CYS A 411 8.33 -5.22 -6.21
C CYS A 411 7.75 -4.62 -7.51
N ALA A 412 7.95 -5.25 -8.67
CA ALA A 412 7.39 -4.79 -9.95
C ALA A 412 5.90 -5.10 -10.04
N VAL A 413 5.49 -6.30 -9.62
CA VAL A 413 4.08 -6.71 -9.60
C VAL A 413 3.27 -5.82 -8.68
N GLU A 414 3.73 -5.62 -7.44
CA GLU A 414 3.00 -4.82 -6.46
C GLU A 414 2.96 -3.33 -6.84
N SER A 415 4.05 -2.79 -7.39
CA SER A 415 4.04 -1.41 -7.93
C SER A 415 3.05 -1.27 -9.08
N LEU A 416 2.94 -2.27 -9.96
CA LEU A 416 1.96 -2.24 -11.05
C LEU A 416 0.52 -2.37 -10.54
N LYS A 417 0.25 -3.23 -9.54
CA LYS A 417 -1.07 -3.31 -8.88
C LYS A 417 -1.45 -1.97 -8.27
N LEU A 418 -0.53 -1.34 -7.53
CA LEU A 418 -0.74 -0.01 -6.95
C LEU A 418 -1.04 1.05 -8.01
N LEU A 419 -0.27 1.08 -9.12
CA LEU A 419 -0.52 2.01 -10.22
C LEU A 419 -1.88 1.76 -10.89
N ARG A 420 -2.28 0.50 -11.11
CA ARG A 420 -3.59 0.15 -11.69
C ARG A 420 -4.75 0.59 -10.80
N SER A 421 -4.73 0.15 -9.54
CA SER A 421 -5.81 0.41 -8.59
C SER A 421 -5.89 1.89 -8.22
N GLY A 422 -4.74 2.57 -8.12
CA GLY A 422 -4.66 4.00 -7.80
C GLY A 422 -5.08 4.89 -8.97
N SER A 423 -4.45 4.75 -10.14
CA SER A 423 -4.71 5.66 -11.27
C SER A 423 -6.00 5.34 -12.04
N ALA A 424 -6.49 4.10 -11.98
CA ALA A 424 -7.53 3.59 -12.88
C ALA A 424 -7.24 3.80 -14.38
N ASN A 425 -5.97 3.94 -14.77
CA ASN A 425 -5.58 4.17 -16.16
C ASN A 425 -5.78 2.89 -17.00
N PRO A 426 -6.63 2.92 -18.05
CA PRO A 426 -6.94 1.73 -18.85
C PRO A 426 -5.74 1.19 -19.64
N GLN A 427 -4.70 2.01 -19.89
CA GLN A 427 -3.48 1.56 -20.57
C GLN A 427 -2.63 0.64 -19.69
N LEU A 428 -2.82 0.66 -18.36
CA LEU A 428 -2.15 -0.21 -17.40
C LEU A 428 -2.84 -1.57 -17.21
N THR A 429 -4.15 -1.69 -17.50
CA THR A 429 -4.95 -2.91 -17.29
C THR A 429 -4.37 -4.13 -18.03
N GLY A 430 -3.72 -3.90 -19.17
CA GLY A 430 -3.12 -4.96 -19.98
C GLY A 430 -1.73 -5.46 -19.57
N LEU A 431 -1.05 -4.74 -18.67
CA LEU A 431 0.37 -4.97 -18.39
C LEU A 431 0.62 -6.24 -17.55
N ASP A 432 1.38 -7.20 -18.06
CA ASP A 432 1.59 -8.48 -17.36
C ASP A 432 3.07 -8.76 -17.03
N ASN A 433 3.90 -7.72 -17.04
CA ASN A 433 5.33 -7.85 -16.78
C ASN A 433 5.64 -7.96 -15.30
N ILE A 434 6.35 -9.03 -14.96
CA ILE A 434 6.74 -9.38 -13.59
C ILE A 434 8.16 -8.94 -13.22
N THR A 435 8.94 -8.40 -14.16
CA THR A 435 10.32 -7.96 -13.90
C THR A 435 10.41 -6.43 -13.88
N PRO A 436 11.23 -5.83 -13.00
CA PRO A 436 11.43 -4.38 -12.94
C PRO A 436 11.80 -3.75 -14.29
N ASN A 437 12.87 -4.24 -14.93
CA ASN A 437 13.32 -3.70 -16.22
C ASN A 437 12.27 -3.88 -17.32
N GLY A 438 11.67 -5.07 -17.41
CA GLY A 438 10.67 -5.36 -18.43
C GLY A 438 9.41 -4.51 -18.25
N LEU A 439 9.00 -4.23 -17.01
CA LEU A 439 7.88 -3.34 -16.74
C LEU A 439 8.18 -1.92 -17.23
N LEU A 440 9.37 -1.37 -16.96
CA LEU A 440 9.78 -0.06 -17.47
C LEU A 440 9.82 -0.02 -19.00
N GLU A 441 10.37 -1.05 -19.64
CA GLU A 441 10.42 -1.15 -21.11
C GLU A 441 9.01 -1.08 -21.72
N VAL A 442 8.05 -1.81 -21.16
CA VAL A 442 6.68 -1.80 -21.68
C VAL A 442 5.93 -0.51 -21.34
N LEU A 443 6.16 0.08 -20.16
CA LEU A 443 5.65 1.42 -19.85
C LEU A 443 6.15 2.44 -20.86
N SER A 444 7.46 2.43 -21.17
CA SER A 444 8.06 3.31 -22.18
C SER A 444 7.48 3.04 -23.57
N ALA A 445 7.37 1.78 -23.98
CA ALA A 445 6.84 1.40 -25.29
C ALA A 445 5.36 1.79 -25.48
N ARG A 446 4.57 1.84 -24.41
CA ARG A 446 3.19 2.34 -24.41
C ARG A 446 3.09 3.87 -24.23
N GLY A 447 4.22 4.57 -24.15
CA GLY A 447 4.26 6.01 -23.93
C GLY A 447 3.86 6.44 -22.52
N LEU A 448 3.81 5.52 -21.55
CA LEU A 448 3.43 5.77 -20.15
C LEU A 448 4.61 6.16 -19.27
N ALA A 449 5.84 6.02 -19.75
CA ALA A 449 7.06 6.45 -19.07
C ALA A 449 7.94 7.27 -20.02
N ASP A 450 8.60 8.31 -19.52
CA ASP A 450 9.51 9.15 -20.30
C ASP A 450 10.97 8.79 -20.04
N THR A 451 11.49 7.78 -20.75
CA THR A 451 12.89 7.36 -20.65
C THR A 451 13.86 8.32 -21.34
N SER A 452 13.37 9.29 -22.12
CA SER A 452 14.23 10.23 -22.86
C SER A 452 15.03 11.16 -21.93
N VAL A 453 14.55 11.37 -20.70
CA VAL A 453 15.25 12.13 -19.66
C VAL A 453 16.60 11.54 -19.26
N LEU A 454 16.87 10.28 -19.60
CA LEU A 454 18.12 9.59 -19.33
C LEU A 454 19.13 9.69 -20.49
N ASN A 455 18.74 10.24 -21.64
CA ASN A 455 19.61 10.30 -22.83
C ASN A 455 20.85 11.17 -22.62
N ASP A 456 20.71 12.29 -21.91
CA ASP A 456 21.85 13.12 -21.48
C ASP A 456 22.19 12.79 -20.02
N LYS A 457 23.26 12.00 -19.83
CA LYS A 457 23.71 11.60 -18.49
C LYS A 457 24.00 12.80 -17.57
N ARG A 458 24.56 13.89 -18.09
CA ARG A 458 24.92 15.06 -17.25
C ARG A 458 23.67 15.77 -16.76
N GLU A 459 22.72 15.97 -17.67
CA GLU A 459 21.45 16.59 -17.32
C GLU A 459 20.61 15.70 -16.39
N ALA A 460 20.62 14.39 -16.65
CA ALA A 460 19.94 13.40 -15.81
C ALA A 460 20.46 13.43 -14.36
N LEU A 461 21.77 13.52 -14.17
CA LEU A 461 22.38 13.68 -12.84
C LEU A 461 22.02 15.02 -12.20
N ARG A 462 22.08 16.10 -12.98
CA ARG A 462 21.82 17.47 -12.48
C ARG A 462 20.39 17.66 -11.99
N LEU A 463 19.43 17.07 -12.70
CA LEU A 463 17.99 17.19 -12.42
C LEU A 463 17.44 16.02 -11.58
N GLY A 464 18.30 15.09 -11.15
CA GLY A 464 17.90 13.97 -10.31
C GLY A 464 17.01 12.94 -11.03
N TYR A 465 17.17 12.79 -12.35
CA TYR A 465 16.65 11.64 -13.12
C TYR A 465 17.56 10.41 -13.02
N HIS A 466 18.82 10.61 -12.66
CA HIS A 466 19.77 9.52 -12.41
C HIS A 466 20.60 9.81 -11.16
N PHE A 467 20.92 8.75 -10.42
CA PHE A 467 21.87 8.81 -9.31
C PHE A 467 22.97 7.77 -9.58
N ASP A 468 24.16 8.26 -9.87
CA ASP A 468 25.31 7.41 -10.18
C ASP A 468 25.70 6.52 -9.00
N SER A 469 26.05 5.28 -9.32
CA SER A 469 26.76 4.40 -8.39
C SER A 469 28.08 5.03 -7.95
N PHE A 470 28.42 4.89 -6.67
CA PHE A 470 29.74 5.29 -6.18
C PHE A 470 30.87 4.39 -6.70
N ARG A 471 30.56 3.28 -7.39
CA ARG A 471 31.53 2.38 -8.01
C ARG A 471 32.55 3.11 -8.87
N GLU A 472 32.10 3.95 -9.81
CA GLU A 472 33.02 4.69 -10.70
C GLU A 472 33.90 5.66 -9.91
N ARG A 473 33.36 6.29 -8.87
CA ARG A 473 34.11 7.20 -7.98
C ARG A 473 35.15 6.43 -7.18
N TYR A 474 34.79 5.28 -6.64
CA TYR A 474 35.71 4.39 -5.92
C TYR A 474 36.79 3.83 -6.86
N GLN A 475 36.42 3.42 -8.09
CA GLN A 475 37.38 3.01 -9.10
C GLN A 475 38.36 4.13 -9.46
N ALA A 476 37.88 5.37 -9.62
CA ALA A 476 38.75 6.51 -9.88
C ALA A 476 39.73 6.78 -8.71
N MET A 477 39.27 6.66 -7.46
CA MET A 477 40.15 6.75 -6.29
C MET A 477 41.15 5.60 -6.24
N PHE A 478 40.73 4.39 -6.60
CA PHE A 478 41.58 3.22 -6.66
C PHE A 478 42.66 3.35 -7.77
N ASP A 479 42.30 3.91 -8.92
CA ASP A 479 43.25 4.21 -10.00
C ASP A 479 44.31 5.25 -9.59
N VAL A 480 43.96 6.20 -8.71
CA VAL A 480 44.94 7.11 -8.10
C VAL A 480 45.91 6.31 -7.22
N LEU A 481 45.42 5.37 -6.41
CA LEU A 481 46.32 4.52 -5.61
C LEU A 481 47.27 3.72 -6.49
N ARG A 482 46.74 3.05 -7.53
CA ARG A 482 47.52 2.20 -8.43
C ARG A 482 48.62 2.95 -9.20
N LYS A 483 48.43 4.23 -9.49
CA LYS A 483 49.46 5.06 -10.16
C LYS A 483 50.66 5.39 -9.27
N HIS A 484 50.46 5.40 -7.95
CA HIS A 484 51.43 5.89 -6.98
C HIS A 484 51.96 4.80 -6.05
N LEU A 485 51.26 3.66 -5.96
CA LEU A 485 51.57 2.55 -5.08
C LEU A 485 51.61 1.24 -5.89
N PRO A 486 52.52 0.30 -5.60
CA PRO A 486 52.68 -0.95 -6.35
C PRO A 486 51.60 -1.99 -5.99
N ILE A 487 50.34 -1.63 -6.20
CA ILE A 487 49.16 -2.46 -5.91
C ILE A 487 48.87 -3.41 -7.09
N LYS A 488 48.57 -4.67 -6.79
CA LYS A 488 48.37 -5.73 -7.80
C LYS A 488 46.96 -5.79 -8.37
N GLN A 489 45.98 -5.35 -7.58
CA GLN A 489 44.56 -5.35 -7.96
C GLN A 489 44.30 -4.37 -9.11
N THR A 490 43.33 -4.70 -9.97
CA THR A 490 43.00 -3.87 -11.14
C THR A 490 41.61 -3.26 -11.07
N GLN A 491 40.69 -3.90 -10.35
CA GLN A 491 39.35 -3.39 -10.07
C GLN A 491 39.21 -3.03 -8.59
N VAL A 492 38.36 -2.05 -8.31
CA VAL A 492 38.08 -1.61 -6.93
C VAL A 492 37.44 -2.71 -6.10
N GLU A 493 36.66 -3.60 -6.70
CA GLU A 493 36.04 -4.74 -6.02
C GLU A 493 37.09 -5.72 -5.46
N ASP A 494 38.18 -5.93 -6.21
CA ASP A 494 39.31 -6.77 -5.78
C ASP A 494 40.02 -6.12 -4.58
N TRP A 495 40.16 -4.79 -4.60
CA TRP A 495 40.71 -4.04 -3.49
C TRP A 495 39.82 -4.10 -2.24
N LEU A 496 38.51 -3.90 -2.42
CA LEU A 496 37.52 -3.99 -1.34
C LEU A 496 37.36 -5.44 -0.83
N ALA A 497 37.85 -6.44 -1.55
CA ALA A 497 37.82 -7.85 -1.15
C ALA A 497 39.04 -8.27 -0.33
N LEU A 498 40.11 -7.47 -0.30
CA LEU A 498 41.25 -7.69 0.59
C LEU A 498 40.81 -7.65 2.06
N SER A 499 41.63 -8.19 2.94
CA SER A 499 41.52 -7.93 4.38
C SER A 499 41.96 -6.50 4.72
N ALA A 500 41.51 -6.00 5.87
CA ALA A 500 41.91 -4.71 6.41
C ALA A 500 43.42 -4.65 6.63
N GLU A 501 44.05 -5.74 7.04
CA GLU A 501 45.51 -5.82 7.25
C GLU A 501 46.29 -5.69 5.94
N GLU A 502 45.83 -6.38 4.88
CA GLU A 502 46.44 -6.27 3.54
C GLU A 502 46.29 -4.88 2.94
N ARG A 503 45.20 -4.15 3.25
CA ARG A 503 45.05 -2.74 2.83
C ARG A 503 45.96 -1.81 3.64
N ARG A 504 46.13 -2.07 4.95
CA ARG A 504 46.90 -1.22 5.88
C ARG A 504 48.35 -1.02 5.48
N GLN A 505 48.99 -2.02 4.86
CA GLN A 505 50.42 -1.96 4.49
C GLN A 505 50.78 -0.76 3.60
N TRP A 506 49.80 -0.18 2.91
CA TRP A 506 49.97 0.92 1.98
C TRP A 506 49.87 2.30 2.63
N PHE A 507 49.38 2.40 3.87
CA PHE A 507 49.00 3.69 4.47
C PHE A 507 50.20 4.60 4.75
N SER A 508 51.30 4.04 5.27
CA SER A 508 52.51 4.83 5.59
C SER A 508 53.23 5.38 4.35
N GLN A 509 53.04 4.73 3.20
CA GLN A 509 53.66 5.09 1.92
C GLN A 509 52.83 6.09 1.12
N ALA A 510 51.58 6.34 1.54
CA ALA A 510 50.67 7.21 0.84
C ALA A 510 51.00 8.68 1.10
N ASP A 511 51.06 9.47 0.02
CA ASP A 511 51.10 10.92 0.05
C ASP A 511 49.71 11.51 0.36
N LEU A 512 49.58 12.85 0.37
CA LEU A 512 48.32 13.52 0.75
C LEU A 512 47.15 13.08 -0.14
N ARG A 513 47.37 12.97 -1.45
CA ARG A 513 46.32 12.65 -2.43
C ARG A 513 45.91 11.19 -2.32
N THR A 514 46.89 10.28 -2.22
CA THR A 514 46.64 8.85 -2.07
C THR A 514 46.06 8.50 -0.69
N SER A 515 46.42 9.23 0.37
CA SER A 515 45.80 9.09 1.70
C SER A 515 44.32 9.47 1.69
N ALA A 516 43.94 10.55 0.97
CA ALA A 516 42.54 10.92 0.82
C ALA A 516 41.74 9.86 0.05
N ALA A 517 42.33 9.29 -1.01
CA ALA A 517 41.74 8.18 -1.75
C ALA A 517 41.61 6.91 -0.91
N LEU A 518 42.64 6.57 -0.10
CA LEU A 518 42.60 5.44 0.83
C LEU A 518 41.51 5.61 1.88
N LEU A 519 41.31 6.82 2.43
CA LEU A 519 40.24 7.09 3.40
C LEU A 519 38.86 6.78 2.80
N LEU A 520 38.58 7.25 1.59
CA LEU A 520 37.29 6.97 0.91
C LEU A 520 37.09 5.49 0.62
N LEU A 521 38.14 4.80 0.17
CA LEU A 521 38.08 3.37 -0.12
C LEU A 521 37.96 2.53 1.15
N GLU A 522 38.61 2.93 2.25
CA GLU A 522 38.48 2.24 3.53
C GLU A 522 37.09 2.43 4.14
N GLN A 523 36.45 3.60 3.94
CA GLN A 523 35.05 3.80 4.30
C GLN A 523 34.12 2.86 3.52
N ALA A 524 34.39 2.66 2.23
CA ALA A 524 33.66 1.71 1.40
C ALA A 524 33.88 0.25 1.86
N SER A 525 35.12 -0.13 2.19
CA SER A 525 35.44 -1.44 2.77
C SER A 525 34.71 -1.67 4.09
N TYR A 526 34.72 -0.70 4.99
CA TYR A 526 34.02 -0.79 6.27
C TYR A 526 32.51 -1.00 6.10
N ARG A 527 31.86 -0.22 5.21
CA ARG A 527 30.43 -0.41 4.89
C ARG A 527 30.13 -1.80 4.35
N ARG A 528 31.00 -2.33 3.49
CA ARG A 528 30.89 -3.70 2.97
C ARG A 528 30.97 -4.73 4.11
N GLN A 529 31.88 -4.56 5.06
CA GLN A 529 32.00 -5.45 6.22
C GLN A 529 30.76 -5.41 7.11
N LEU A 530 30.17 -4.23 7.33
CA LEU A 530 28.90 -4.11 8.05
C LEU A 530 27.75 -4.82 7.33
N MET A 531 27.66 -4.72 6.01
CA MET A 531 26.64 -5.43 5.22
C MET A 531 26.82 -6.96 5.32
N LEU A 532 28.05 -7.46 5.24
CA LEU A 532 28.34 -8.89 5.39
C LEU A 532 28.02 -9.38 6.81
N ALA A 533 28.34 -8.58 7.82
CA ALA A 533 28.02 -8.87 9.22
C ALA A 533 26.50 -8.94 9.45
N GLN A 534 25.73 -8.04 8.84
CA GLN A 534 24.27 -8.09 8.87
C GLN A 534 23.73 -9.38 8.27
N ASP A 535 24.24 -9.81 7.11
CA ASP A 535 23.79 -11.08 6.50
C ASP A 535 24.21 -12.31 7.32
N GLU A 536 25.35 -12.25 7.98
CA GLU A 536 25.88 -13.33 8.83
C GLU A 536 25.06 -13.52 10.13
N VAL A 537 24.80 -12.43 10.87
CA VAL A 537 23.92 -12.45 12.07
C VAL A 537 22.56 -13.03 11.72
N LYS A 538 22.07 -12.64 10.55
CA LYS A 538 20.79 -13.04 10.01
C LYS A 538 20.77 -14.53 9.65
N GLN A 539 21.78 -15.05 8.96
CA GLN A 539 21.92 -16.50 8.73
C GLN A 539 21.98 -17.30 10.04
N ARG A 540 22.73 -16.82 11.02
CA ARG A 540 22.90 -17.48 12.33
C ARG A 540 21.60 -17.51 13.13
N TYR A 541 20.84 -16.42 13.16
CA TYR A 541 19.55 -16.39 13.86
C TYR A 541 18.55 -17.37 13.24
N LEU A 542 18.52 -17.51 11.91
CA LEU A 542 17.64 -18.49 11.27
C LEU A 542 18.05 -19.93 11.55
N GLY A 543 19.34 -20.24 11.42
CA GLY A 543 19.85 -21.57 11.73
C GLY A 543 19.67 -21.97 13.19
N ALA A 544 19.74 -21.00 14.12
CA ALA A 544 19.51 -21.23 15.55
C ALA A 544 18.05 -21.54 15.89
N ARG A 545 17.08 -21.07 15.08
CA ARG A 545 15.66 -21.41 15.24
C ARG A 545 15.38 -22.89 14.97
N GLU A 546 16.18 -23.53 14.12
CA GLU A 546 16.08 -24.96 13.80
C GLU A 546 16.83 -25.85 14.81
N LEU A 547 17.84 -25.31 15.48
CA LEU A 547 18.68 -26.01 16.45
C LEU A 547 18.35 -25.56 17.88
N LYS A 548 17.45 -26.31 18.54
CA LYS A 548 16.93 -26.03 19.90
C LYS A 548 17.94 -25.86 21.04
N ASN A 549 19.25 -25.92 20.82
CA ASN A 549 20.25 -25.82 21.88
C ASN A 549 21.53 -25.13 21.38
N GLY A 550 21.78 -23.91 21.86
CA GLY A 550 23.09 -23.29 21.72
C GLY A 550 23.14 -21.84 22.19
N GLY A 551 23.62 -21.60 23.42
CA GLY A 551 24.38 -20.43 23.92
C GLY A 551 23.93 -18.97 23.64
N MET A 552 22.82 -18.73 22.94
CA MET A 552 22.48 -17.43 22.35
C MET A 552 21.18 -16.81 22.90
N GLU A 553 20.72 -17.24 24.06
CA GLU A 553 19.41 -16.82 24.60
C GLU A 553 19.27 -15.30 24.74
N LYS A 554 20.31 -14.61 25.24
CA LYS A 554 20.23 -13.17 25.47
C LYS A 554 20.15 -12.35 24.17
N ALA A 555 21.06 -12.61 23.23
CA ALA A 555 21.07 -11.90 21.95
C ALA A 555 19.84 -12.28 21.09
N ASN A 556 19.35 -13.52 21.21
CA ASN A 556 18.08 -13.94 20.63
C ASN A 556 16.90 -13.17 21.24
N ASN A 557 16.86 -12.98 22.57
CA ASN A 557 15.81 -12.20 23.24
C ASN A 557 15.84 -10.72 22.84
N THR A 558 17.01 -10.08 22.79
CA THR A 558 17.16 -8.68 22.36
C THR A 558 16.76 -8.50 20.89
N LEU A 559 17.16 -9.43 20.02
CA LEU A 559 16.78 -9.41 18.61
C LEU A 559 15.27 -9.65 18.43
N GLN A 560 14.67 -10.59 19.18
CA GLN A 560 13.22 -10.79 19.21
C GLN A 560 12.48 -9.54 19.69
N GLN A 561 13.00 -8.84 20.69
CA GLN A 561 12.43 -7.56 21.15
C GLN A 561 12.53 -6.48 20.07
N ILE A 562 13.63 -6.38 19.34
CA ILE A 562 13.76 -5.42 18.23
C ILE A 562 12.81 -5.75 17.09
N LEU A 563 12.68 -7.02 16.73
CA LEU A 563 11.75 -7.46 15.69
C LEU A 563 10.29 -7.20 16.10
N ALA A 564 9.93 -7.49 17.35
CA ALA A 564 8.60 -7.16 17.90
C ALA A 564 8.34 -5.64 17.95
N ASN A 565 9.35 -4.84 18.27
CA ASN A 565 9.22 -3.39 18.39
C ASN A 565 9.46 -2.62 17.07
N SER A 566 9.92 -3.27 16.00
CA SER A 566 10.05 -2.67 14.66
C SER A 566 8.90 -3.05 13.72
N GLY A 567 8.10 -4.05 14.10
CA GLY A 567 6.92 -4.50 13.36
C GLY A 567 5.97 -3.37 12.97
N PHE A 568 5.77 -2.37 13.83
CA PHE A 568 4.87 -1.25 13.59
C PHE A 568 5.26 -0.37 12.38
N LEU A 569 6.55 -0.27 12.04
CA LEU A 569 7.01 0.48 10.86
C LEU A 569 6.57 -0.21 9.56
N SER A 570 6.34 -1.52 9.64
CA SER A 570 5.80 -2.32 8.54
C SER A 570 4.29 -2.53 8.64
N ARG A 571 3.70 -2.46 9.84
CA ARG A 571 2.27 -2.57 10.12
C ARG A 571 1.79 -1.35 10.90
N PRO A 572 1.65 -0.19 10.24
CA PRO A 572 1.32 1.07 10.92
C PRO A 572 -0.03 0.99 11.65
N ALA A 573 -0.95 0.15 11.18
CA ALA A 573 -2.24 -0.12 11.83
C ALA A 573 -2.14 -0.57 13.29
N GLU A 574 -1.07 -1.28 13.68
CA GLU A 574 -0.88 -1.77 15.06
C GLU A 574 -0.82 -0.63 16.09
N LEU A 575 -0.42 0.58 15.68
CA LEU A 575 -0.36 1.76 16.56
C LEU A 575 -1.75 2.22 17.06
N LEU A 576 -2.81 1.92 16.31
CA LEU A 576 -4.18 2.28 16.67
C LEU A 576 -4.96 1.10 17.28
N GLY A 577 -4.38 -0.11 17.27
CA GLY A 577 -5.07 -1.33 17.68
C GLY A 577 -6.36 -1.55 16.87
N SER A 578 -7.44 -1.89 17.57
CA SER A 578 -8.79 -2.03 16.98
C SER A 578 -9.59 -0.73 16.93
N GLY A 579 -8.98 0.42 17.26
CA GLY A 579 -9.69 1.70 17.27
C GLY A 579 -9.83 2.29 15.86
N GLY A 580 -11.07 2.46 15.39
CA GLY A 580 -11.38 3.03 14.07
C GLY A 580 -11.03 2.12 12.89
N TYR A 581 -11.28 2.59 11.66
CA TYR A 581 -10.96 1.88 10.42
C TYR A 581 -10.46 2.84 9.32
N GLY A 582 -10.00 2.27 8.19
CA GLY A 582 -9.52 3.01 7.02
C GLY A 582 -8.31 3.90 7.32
N LEU A 583 -8.17 4.99 6.58
CA LEU A 583 -7.15 6.00 6.83
C LEU A 583 -7.31 6.60 8.24
N PRO A 584 -6.21 6.86 8.97
CA PRO A 584 -6.29 7.54 10.26
C PRO A 584 -6.88 8.93 10.14
N GLN A 585 -7.82 9.25 11.04
CA GLN A 585 -8.48 10.55 11.09
C GLN A 585 -7.75 11.52 12.05
N PRO A 586 -7.98 12.84 11.95
CA PRO A 586 -7.35 13.83 12.83
C PRO A 586 -7.56 13.58 14.33
N SER A 587 -8.68 12.97 14.71
CA SER A 587 -8.96 12.57 16.10
C SER A 587 -8.04 11.45 16.60
N GLU A 588 -7.45 10.67 15.69
CA GLU A 588 -6.53 9.55 15.96
C GLU A 588 -5.06 10.01 15.97
N SER A 589 -4.74 11.23 15.49
CA SER A 589 -3.36 11.72 15.33
C SER A 589 -2.57 11.79 16.63
N LYS A 590 -3.17 12.27 17.73
CA LYS A 590 -2.48 12.35 19.04
C LYS A 590 -1.99 10.99 19.53
N ARG A 591 -2.81 9.95 19.31
CA ARG A 591 -2.45 8.58 19.68
C ARG A 591 -1.33 8.06 18.78
N LEU A 592 -1.42 8.29 17.48
CA LEU A 592 -0.34 7.94 16.54
C LEU A 592 0.98 8.60 16.90
N GLU A 593 0.98 9.89 17.20
CA GLU A 593 2.17 10.63 17.62
C GLU A 593 2.79 10.03 18.90
N SER A 594 1.95 9.79 19.92
CA SER A 594 2.40 9.22 21.19
C SER A 594 2.98 7.81 21.02
N GLU A 595 2.22 6.89 20.41
CA GLU A 595 2.60 5.48 20.24
C GLU A 595 3.82 5.33 19.34
N SER A 596 3.89 6.11 18.25
CA SER A 596 5.03 6.09 17.34
C SER A 596 6.30 6.65 17.99
N ALA A 597 6.20 7.73 18.77
CA ALA A 597 7.32 8.29 19.51
C ALA A 597 7.85 7.34 20.61
N GLU A 598 6.95 6.67 21.33
CA GLU A 598 7.31 5.70 22.35
C GLU A 598 8.06 4.50 21.76
N ARG A 599 7.50 3.89 20.71
CA ARG A 599 8.15 2.75 20.03
C ARG A 599 9.47 3.13 19.38
N GLN A 600 9.56 4.34 18.82
CA GLN A 600 10.82 4.86 18.29
C GLN A 600 11.89 4.99 19.36
N LYS A 601 11.54 5.53 20.53
CA LYS A 601 12.47 5.65 21.67
C LYS A 601 12.92 4.28 22.17
N GLN A 602 12.00 3.30 22.20
CA GLN A 602 12.33 1.93 22.54
C GLN A 602 13.28 1.30 21.52
N LEU A 603 13.03 1.48 20.22
CA LEU A 603 13.91 1.01 19.15
C LEU A 603 15.31 1.62 19.24
N GLN A 604 15.41 2.92 19.54
CA GLN A 604 16.71 3.58 19.73
C GLN A 604 17.50 2.94 20.89
N SER A 605 16.84 2.70 22.02
CA SER A 605 17.45 2.05 23.19
C SER A 605 17.93 0.64 22.84
N LEU A 606 17.06 -0.16 22.22
CA LEU A 606 17.36 -1.54 21.86
C LEU A 606 18.47 -1.62 20.81
N THR A 607 18.52 -0.68 19.85
CA THR A 607 19.58 -0.64 18.82
C THR A 607 20.96 -0.39 19.44
N GLY A 608 21.04 0.47 20.46
CA GLY A 608 22.29 0.71 21.19
C GLY A 608 22.78 -0.50 22.00
N GLU A 609 21.86 -1.33 22.51
CA GLU A 609 22.18 -2.60 23.18
C GLU A 609 22.56 -3.68 22.16
N LEU A 610 21.84 -3.75 21.05
CA LEU A 610 22.06 -4.72 19.97
C LEU A 610 23.44 -4.58 19.33
N ASP A 611 23.97 -3.37 19.12
CA ASP A 611 25.31 -3.21 18.52
C ASP A 611 26.40 -3.92 19.34
N LYS A 612 26.27 -3.93 20.66
CA LYS A 612 27.19 -4.64 21.57
C LYS A 612 26.97 -6.16 21.53
N GLU A 613 25.72 -6.61 21.47
CA GLU A 613 25.36 -8.02 21.50
C GLU A 613 25.54 -8.71 20.13
N VAL A 614 25.32 -8.00 19.02
CA VAL A 614 25.54 -8.46 17.64
C VAL A 614 27.01 -8.74 17.40
N ARG A 615 27.93 -7.92 17.92
CA ARG A 615 29.37 -8.21 17.80
C ARG A 615 29.77 -9.56 18.41
N VAL A 616 29.01 -10.06 19.39
CA VAL A 616 29.19 -11.40 19.99
C VAL A 616 28.62 -12.50 19.09
N LEU A 617 27.61 -12.18 18.26
CA LEU A 617 27.01 -13.09 17.29
C LEU A 617 27.81 -13.26 16.01
N LEU A 618 28.78 -12.38 15.74
CA LEU A 618 29.64 -12.46 14.57
C LEU A 618 30.70 -13.57 14.73
N GLU A 619 31.15 -14.12 13.62
CA GLU A 619 32.37 -14.91 13.55
C GLU A 619 33.54 -14.09 14.08
N PRO A 620 34.46 -14.71 14.82
CA PRO A 620 35.67 -14.03 15.28
C PRO A 620 36.45 -13.36 14.14
N SER A 621 36.46 -13.98 12.95
CA SER A 621 37.05 -13.43 11.73
C SER A 621 36.35 -12.14 11.27
N ARG A 622 35.01 -12.11 11.26
CA ARG A 622 34.22 -10.93 10.87
C ARG A 622 34.40 -9.79 11.87
N ALA A 623 34.30 -10.09 13.16
CA ALA A 623 34.49 -9.10 14.22
C ALA A 623 35.90 -8.48 14.18
N ALA A 624 36.93 -9.31 13.95
CA ALA A 624 38.31 -8.86 13.79
C ALA A 624 38.48 -7.97 12.55
N GLU A 625 37.89 -8.34 11.41
CA GLU A 625 37.96 -7.55 10.16
C GLU A 625 37.27 -6.19 10.30
N ILE A 626 36.12 -6.11 10.99
CA ILE A 626 35.44 -4.84 11.31
C ILE A 626 36.32 -3.97 12.20
N ALA A 627 36.85 -4.52 13.30
CA ALA A 627 37.71 -3.79 14.22
C ALA A 627 39.00 -3.31 13.52
N ALA A 628 39.58 -4.13 12.65
CA ALA A 628 40.74 -3.78 11.85
C ALA A 628 40.42 -2.66 10.83
N SER A 629 39.22 -2.66 10.24
CA SER A 629 38.75 -1.59 9.35
C SER A 629 38.50 -0.28 10.11
N GLU A 630 37.95 -0.33 11.33
CA GLU A 630 37.80 0.84 12.21
C GLU A 630 39.17 1.44 12.58
N ALA A 631 40.13 0.58 12.93
CA ALA A 631 41.51 1.00 13.20
C ALA A 631 42.16 1.60 11.95
N ASN A 632 41.92 1.02 10.77
CA ASN A 632 42.41 1.55 9.51
C ASN A 632 41.88 2.95 9.22
N LEU A 633 40.56 3.17 9.39
CA LEU A 633 39.92 4.47 9.20
C LEU A 633 40.54 5.54 10.10
N LYS A 634 40.80 5.19 11.37
CA LYS A 634 41.47 6.08 12.31
C LYS A 634 42.89 6.39 11.85
N GLN A 635 43.68 5.37 11.53
CA GLN A 635 45.08 5.50 11.12
C GLN A 635 45.23 6.34 9.85
N VAL A 636 44.44 6.07 8.81
CA VAL A 636 44.51 6.84 7.55
C VAL A 636 44.01 8.27 7.73
N GLY A 637 43.01 8.49 8.59
CA GLY A 637 42.56 9.82 8.96
C GLY A 637 43.62 10.64 9.73
N GLU A 638 44.34 10.01 10.66
CA GLU A 638 45.47 10.64 11.37
C GLU A 638 46.64 10.94 10.45
N HIS A 639 47.02 10.00 9.59
CA HIS A 639 48.07 10.18 8.58
C HIS A 639 47.73 11.32 7.62
N LEU A 640 46.49 11.36 7.11
CA LEU A 640 46.01 12.42 6.23
C LEU A 640 46.08 13.81 6.91
N ARG A 641 45.65 13.90 8.18
CA ARG A 641 45.77 15.16 8.95
C ARG A 641 47.22 15.58 9.15
N ALA A 642 48.12 14.63 9.45
CA ALA A 642 49.54 14.91 9.61
C ALA A 642 50.17 15.43 8.31
N LEU A 643 49.85 14.82 7.17
CA LEU A 643 50.30 15.26 5.85
C LEU A 643 49.71 16.63 5.47
N HIS A 644 48.44 16.88 5.76
CA HIS A 644 47.79 18.18 5.52
C HIS A 644 48.44 19.30 6.33
N LYS A 645 48.75 19.03 7.60
CA LYS A 645 49.49 19.95 8.47
C LYS A 645 50.90 20.21 7.94
N ALA A 646 51.63 19.16 7.54
CA ALA A 646 52.96 19.29 6.97
C ALA A 646 52.98 20.08 5.64
N ALA A 647 51.89 20.04 4.89
CA ALA A 647 51.70 20.81 3.65
C ALA A 647 51.23 22.27 3.88
N GLY A 648 51.11 22.73 5.14
CA GLY A 648 50.66 24.09 5.47
C GLY A 648 49.15 24.30 5.31
N GLY A 649 48.36 23.22 5.37
CA GLY A 649 46.91 23.27 5.24
C GLY A 649 46.21 23.95 6.42
N LEU A 650 45.04 24.53 6.16
CA LEU A 650 44.22 25.21 7.17
C LEU A 650 43.79 24.24 8.29
N GLU A 651 44.06 24.58 9.55
CA GLU A 651 43.55 23.86 10.73
C GLU A 651 42.28 24.56 11.23
N LEU A 652 41.15 23.85 11.25
CA LEU A 652 39.93 24.32 11.93
C LEU A 652 40.04 23.98 13.42
N PRO A 653 39.60 24.87 14.34
CA PRO A 653 39.73 24.68 15.79
C PRO A 653 38.97 23.49 16.35
#